data_AF-A0A8T1AIV9-F1
#
_entry.id   AF-A0A8T1AIV9-F1
#
_cell.length_a   1.000
_cell.length_b   1.000
_cell.length_c   1.000
_cell.angle_alpha   90.00
_cell.angle_beta   90.00
_cell.angle_gamma   90.00
#
_symmetry.space_group_name_H-M   'P 1'
#
loop_
_entity.id
_entity.type
_entity.pdbx_description
1 polymer ?
#
loop_
_entity_poly.entity_id
_entity_poly.type
_entity_poly.pdbx_seq_one_letter_code
_entity_poly.pdbx_strand_id
1 'polypeptide(L)'
;MAAVFGSNPYVIVEKYTAGQSCAADQLSSIATYLADGKCHKTGPSSSYRVTRSADNSAAIKTFTDSTCGTGGTVLPVTASQTANSCVTGATGIADTKVYYGGSATPLYLSSTMTYDTSTNSCKSGLPTSVTTTIVPVDVCSPTTTCTGQAAPFSGTSCSSTLTYKDDIAAAFGVNPYVIVEKYTAGQSCAADQLTGVTTYLADGKCHKTDTAKSYRTTRSADNSAVIKTYTDAVCATGEVVTTVIAADGTAHSCVSNTKVYGAGATPLYLASTVSYETDANSCKSGLPSYVTTTVVAVDLCSPTTTCTGQAAPYSGTSCSSTLTYMDDMAAAFGSNPYVIVEKYTAGQTCAAAQLSSITTYLADGKCHKTSSSASYRATRKADNSATVQPYTDAVCGTSGALLTVSAADGTSNACTSDTKVYGASTTPLYLTSTVSYDTNANSCKSGLPSYVTTTVGAFAVCVPSSICTGQSSPYTGTSCSSTLSYKDDMAAAFGPNPYVIVQKYNSGQSCAAAELSSVTTYLADGKCHKTDTAKSYRATRKADNSATIKTYTDAVCGTGETVTPVSASQGTSNACTSDTKVYGAGTTPLYLTSTVSYDANTNLCKSGLPSYVTAAVGAFAVCVPSSDCTGLSSPYTGTSCSSTLSYKDDMAAAFGPNPYVIVQKYNSGQSCAAAELSSVTTYLADGKCHKTDTAKSYRATRKADNSATIKTYTDAVCGTGETVTPVSASQGTSNACTSDTKVYGAGTTPLYLTSTVSYDANTNLCKSGLPSYVTTAVGNTDACTPSIACTGQIAPYTGISCSTVSSYKADMAAAFGSNPYLIVKKYNAGKKCAAAELSGVTTYLADGKCHKTGSSTSYAATRSADGSAVIQTY
;
A
#
# COMPACT_ATOMS: atom_id res chain seq x y z
N MET A 1 -24.84 6.37 50.73
CA MET A 1 -25.64 5.57 49.78
C MET A 1 -25.94 6.30 48.49
N ALA A 2 -26.40 7.56 48.50
CA ALA A 2 -26.58 8.36 47.27
C ALA A 2 -25.31 8.45 46.40
N ALA A 3 -24.11 8.59 47.01
CA ALA A 3 -22.84 8.55 46.27
C ALA A 3 -22.47 7.19 45.66
N VAL A 4 -23.04 6.08 46.18
CA VAL A 4 -22.72 4.71 45.75
C VAL A 4 -23.67 4.25 44.64
N PHE A 5 -24.96 4.56 44.76
CA PHE A 5 -26.00 4.16 43.81
C PHE A 5 -26.33 5.24 42.76
N GLY A 6 -25.84 6.46 42.93
CA GLY A 6 -26.11 7.57 42.02
C GLY A 6 -27.60 7.87 41.93
N SER A 7 -28.12 7.98 40.70
CA SER A 7 -29.54 8.17 40.40
C SER A 7 -30.38 6.89 40.52
N ASN A 8 -29.76 5.72 40.72
CA ASN A 8 -30.48 4.46 40.76
C ASN A 8 -31.38 4.34 42.00
N PRO A 9 -32.56 3.73 41.87
CA PRO A 9 -33.46 3.45 42.99
C PRO A 9 -32.80 2.50 43.99
N TYR A 10 -32.84 2.79 45.29
CA TYR A 10 -32.36 1.86 46.32
C TYR A 10 -33.26 1.85 47.56
N VAL A 11 -33.24 0.71 48.27
CA VAL A 11 -33.97 0.48 49.52
C VAL A 11 -32.99 0.04 50.60
N ILE A 12 -32.97 0.75 51.72
CA ILE A 12 -32.17 0.45 52.91
C ILE A 12 -33.10 -0.23 53.91
N VAL A 13 -32.68 -1.39 54.43
CA VAL A 13 -33.39 -2.13 55.47
C VAL A 13 -32.50 -2.23 56.69
N GLU A 14 -32.94 -1.62 57.77
CA GLU A 14 -32.35 -1.76 59.10
C GLU A 14 -33.15 -2.81 59.87
N LYS A 15 -32.47 -3.84 60.37
CA LYS A 15 -33.06 -4.81 61.30
C LYS A 15 -32.53 -4.55 62.71
N TYR A 16 -33.38 -4.75 63.69
CA TYR A 16 -33.10 -4.53 65.10
C TYR A 16 -33.24 -5.85 65.87
N THR A 17 -32.71 -5.90 67.10
CA THR A 17 -32.83 -7.08 67.97
C THR A 17 -34.31 -7.35 68.27
N ALA A 18 -34.74 -8.59 68.03
CA ALA A 18 -36.17 -8.96 68.12
C ALA A 18 -36.77 -8.64 69.50
N GLY A 19 -37.92 -7.96 69.50
CA GLY A 19 -38.66 -7.62 70.72
C GLY A 19 -38.09 -6.43 71.51
N GLN A 20 -37.08 -5.74 70.99
CA GLN A 20 -36.53 -4.51 71.57
C GLN A 20 -37.03 -3.26 70.82
N SER A 21 -36.86 -2.08 71.43
CA SER A 21 -37.12 -0.82 70.72
C SER A 21 -36.11 -0.59 69.59
N CYS A 22 -36.50 0.05 68.48
CA CYS A 22 -35.56 0.44 67.42
C CYS A 22 -34.72 1.68 67.75
N ALA A 23 -34.02 1.58 68.88
CA ALA A 23 -32.95 2.49 69.26
C ALA A 23 -31.65 2.08 68.55
N ALA A 24 -30.74 3.04 68.36
CA ALA A 24 -29.52 2.84 67.56
C ALA A 24 -28.60 1.75 68.14
N ASP A 25 -28.61 1.56 69.47
CA ASP A 25 -27.88 0.52 70.20
C ASP A 25 -28.47 -0.89 70.02
N GLN A 26 -29.69 -1.00 69.51
CA GLN A 26 -30.39 -2.27 69.24
C GLN A 26 -30.34 -2.67 67.76
N LEU A 27 -29.61 -1.94 66.92
CA LEU A 27 -29.46 -2.22 65.50
C LEU A 27 -28.63 -3.49 65.28
N SER A 28 -29.22 -4.50 64.64
CA SER A 28 -28.59 -5.82 64.41
C SER A 28 -27.96 -5.95 63.02
N SER A 29 -28.55 -5.32 61.99
CA SER A 29 -27.95 -5.28 60.64
C SER A 29 -28.51 -4.15 59.79
N ILE A 30 -27.71 -3.69 58.82
CA ILE A 30 -28.16 -2.80 57.74
C ILE A 30 -27.86 -3.47 56.41
N ALA A 31 -28.86 -3.59 55.55
CA ALA A 31 -28.70 -4.02 54.17
C ALA A 31 -29.22 -2.92 53.24
N THR A 32 -28.50 -2.63 52.16
CA THR A 32 -29.01 -1.75 51.10
C THR A 32 -29.10 -2.52 49.81
N TYR A 33 -30.26 -2.47 49.18
CA TYR A 33 -30.58 -3.19 47.96
C TYR A 33 -30.78 -2.21 46.80
N LEU A 34 -30.19 -2.53 45.65
CA LEU A 34 -30.52 -1.88 44.40
C LEU A 34 -31.94 -2.28 43.99
N ALA A 35 -32.82 -1.30 43.80
CA ALA A 35 -34.23 -1.49 43.53
C ALA A 35 -34.56 -1.31 42.04
N ASP A 36 -33.73 -1.89 41.17
CA ASP A 36 -33.95 -1.88 39.73
C ASP A 36 -34.89 -3.02 39.27
N GLY A 37 -35.22 -3.98 40.12
CA GLY A 37 -36.04 -5.14 39.77
C GLY A 37 -35.28 -6.28 39.09
N LYS A 38 -33.99 -6.10 38.75
CA LYS A 38 -33.12 -7.16 38.23
C LYS A 38 -32.75 -8.13 39.34
N CYS A 39 -32.35 -9.33 38.92
CA CYS A 39 -31.76 -10.30 39.83
C CYS A 39 -30.32 -9.90 40.16
N HIS A 40 -30.03 -9.70 41.44
CA HIS A 40 -28.70 -9.40 41.96
C HIS A 40 -28.23 -10.54 42.85
N LYS A 41 -26.98 -10.99 42.66
CA LYS A 41 -26.39 -12.02 43.52
C LYS A 41 -25.93 -11.41 44.84
N THR A 42 -26.28 -12.04 45.95
CA THR A 42 -25.70 -11.78 47.27
C THR A 42 -24.60 -12.79 47.63
N GLY A 43 -24.47 -13.86 46.84
CA GLY A 43 -23.43 -14.87 46.93
C GLY A 43 -23.55 -15.92 45.81
N PRO A 44 -22.76 -17.02 45.87
CA PRO A 44 -22.79 -18.08 44.85
C PRO A 44 -24.15 -18.80 44.74
N SER A 45 -24.91 -18.84 45.83
CA SER A 45 -26.17 -19.58 45.98
C SER A 45 -27.32 -18.71 46.50
N SER A 46 -27.19 -17.38 46.45
CA SER A 46 -28.24 -16.47 46.93
C SER A 46 -28.34 -15.24 46.06
N SER A 47 -29.57 -14.73 45.93
CA SER A 47 -29.87 -13.56 45.13
C SER A 47 -31.06 -12.79 45.68
N TYR A 48 -31.28 -11.60 45.14
CA TYR A 48 -32.43 -10.77 45.46
C TYR A 48 -32.98 -10.04 44.25
N ARG A 49 -34.24 -9.62 44.35
CA ARG A 49 -34.88 -8.62 43.48
C ARG A 49 -35.59 -7.63 44.36
N VAL A 50 -35.35 -6.34 44.13
CA VAL A 50 -36.09 -5.29 44.81
C VAL A 50 -36.77 -4.39 43.80
N THR A 51 -38.04 -4.08 44.06
CA THR A 51 -38.79 -3.08 43.31
C THR A 51 -39.28 -2.01 44.28
N ARG A 52 -39.38 -0.77 43.81
CA ARG A 52 -39.86 0.40 44.52
C ARG A 52 -40.77 1.21 43.60
N SER A 53 -41.99 1.46 44.07
CA SER A 53 -42.97 2.31 43.41
C SER A 53 -42.76 3.79 43.74
N ALA A 54 -43.41 4.67 42.98
CA ALA A 54 -43.33 6.12 43.19
C ALA A 54 -43.91 6.59 44.54
N ASP A 55 -44.87 5.86 45.09
CA ASP A 55 -45.47 6.09 46.42
C ASP A 55 -44.59 5.60 47.59
N ASN A 56 -43.35 5.18 47.30
CA ASN A 56 -42.39 4.57 48.23
C ASN A 56 -42.73 3.15 48.70
N SER A 57 -43.81 2.52 48.21
CA SER A 57 -44.01 1.10 48.44
C SER A 57 -42.88 0.30 47.77
N ALA A 58 -42.46 -0.81 48.38
CA ALA A 58 -41.37 -1.63 47.89
C ALA A 58 -41.65 -3.12 48.12
N ALA A 59 -41.05 -3.96 47.28
CA ALA A 59 -41.06 -5.40 47.47
C ALA A 59 -39.63 -5.91 47.38
N ILE A 60 -39.10 -6.38 48.51
CA ILE A 60 -37.77 -6.98 48.60
C ILE A 60 -37.95 -8.50 48.57
N LYS A 61 -37.51 -9.15 47.51
CA LYS A 61 -37.58 -10.61 47.35
C LYS A 61 -36.18 -11.18 47.46
N THR A 62 -35.94 -12.07 48.41
CA THR A 62 -34.66 -12.78 48.57
C THR A 62 -34.82 -14.25 48.24
N PHE A 63 -33.90 -14.81 47.47
CA PHE A 63 -33.94 -16.17 46.93
C PHE A 63 -32.77 -16.99 47.45
N THR A 64 -33.00 -18.30 47.58
CA THR A 64 -31.98 -19.31 47.97
C THR A 64 -31.25 -19.91 46.77
N ASP A 65 -31.36 -19.28 45.60
CA ASP A 65 -30.58 -19.57 44.40
C ASP A 65 -29.95 -18.28 43.87
N SER A 66 -29.03 -18.37 42.90
CA SER A 66 -28.31 -17.22 42.34
C SER A 66 -28.93 -16.63 41.06
N THR A 67 -30.14 -17.08 40.69
CA THR A 67 -30.85 -16.75 39.44
C THR A 67 -32.25 -16.17 39.66
N CYS A 68 -32.67 -16.00 40.91
CA CYS A 68 -33.99 -15.58 41.31
C CYS A 68 -35.11 -16.48 40.74
N GLY A 69 -34.88 -17.80 40.72
CA GLY A 69 -35.73 -18.78 40.04
C GLY A 69 -36.84 -19.38 40.90
N THR A 70 -36.53 -19.89 42.10
CA THR A 70 -37.49 -20.62 42.96
C THR A 70 -37.33 -20.30 44.44
N GLY A 71 -38.44 -20.13 45.17
CA GLY A 71 -38.45 -20.10 46.64
C GLY A 71 -38.10 -18.76 47.30
N GLY A 72 -38.54 -17.62 46.75
CA GLY A 72 -38.24 -16.31 47.32
C GLY A 72 -39.09 -15.92 48.53
N THR A 73 -38.47 -15.48 49.63
CA THR A 73 -39.17 -14.78 50.73
C THR A 73 -39.38 -13.33 50.32
N VAL A 74 -40.62 -12.84 50.42
CA VAL A 74 -40.98 -11.45 50.08
C VAL A 74 -41.18 -10.65 51.37
N LEU A 75 -40.46 -9.55 51.49
CA LEU A 75 -40.77 -8.48 52.43
C LEU A 75 -41.53 -7.38 51.66
N PRO A 76 -42.87 -7.31 51.78
CA PRO A 76 -43.64 -6.20 51.26
C PRO A 76 -43.52 -4.99 52.19
N VAL A 77 -43.37 -3.81 51.60
CA VAL A 77 -43.38 -2.52 52.27
C VAL A 77 -44.47 -1.68 51.61
N THR A 78 -45.50 -1.35 52.37
CA THR A 78 -46.58 -0.47 51.90
C THR A 78 -46.18 1.00 52.01
N ALA A 79 -46.81 1.88 51.25
CA ALA A 79 -46.55 3.32 51.29
C ALA A 79 -46.72 3.91 52.71
N SER A 80 -47.65 3.39 53.51
CA SER A 80 -47.89 3.86 54.89
C SER A 80 -46.81 3.43 55.88
N GLN A 81 -46.06 2.36 55.59
CA GLN A 81 -45.01 1.83 56.46
C GLN A 81 -43.70 2.62 56.40
N THR A 82 -43.62 3.66 55.58
CA THR A 82 -42.48 4.59 55.57
C THR A 82 -42.37 5.45 56.81
N ALA A 83 -43.41 5.48 57.65
CA ALA A 83 -43.37 6.09 58.97
C ALA A 83 -42.41 5.36 59.93
N ASN A 84 -41.93 4.16 59.56
CA ASN A 84 -40.88 3.42 60.26
C ASN A 84 -41.18 3.19 61.76
N SER A 85 -42.46 2.96 62.10
CA SER A 85 -42.77 2.48 63.44
C SER A 85 -42.26 1.03 63.57
N CYS A 86 -41.55 0.73 64.65
CA CYS A 86 -40.97 -0.60 64.83
C CYS A 86 -41.93 -1.62 65.45
N VAL A 87 -43.20 -1.44 65.14
CA VAL A 87 -44.31 -2.25 65.63
C VAL A 87 -45.07 -2.74 64.41
N THR A 88 -45.46 -4.01 64.41
CA THR A 88 -46.28 -4.57 63.34
C THR A 88 -47.59 -3.78 63.19
N GLY A 89 -47.84 -3.20 62.02
CA GLY A 89 -49.09 -2.51 61.74
C GLY A 89 -49.07 -1.68 60.47
N ALA A 90 -50.06 -0.80 60.32
CA ALA A 90 -50.23 0.03 59.14
C ALA A 90 -49.06 1.02 58.90
N THR A 91 -48.33 1.38 59.95
CA THR A 91 -47.23 2.38 59.90
C THR A 91 -45.85 1.77 60.15
N GLY A 92 -45.76 0.44 60.29
CA GLY A 92 -44.55 -0.21 60.80
C GLY A 92 -44.39 -1.68 60.45
N ILE A 93 -43.15 -2.14 60.54
CA ILE A 93 -42.73 -3.53 60.34
C ILE A 93 -41.99 -3.95 61.63
N ALA A 94 -42.32 -5.14 62.16
CA ALA A 94 -41.66 -5.66 63.36
C ALA A 94 -40.12 -5.60 63.23
N ASP A 95 -39.47 -5.04 64.24
CA ASP A 95 -38.00 -4.99 64.38
C ASP A 95 -37.27 -4.44 63.13
N THR A 96 -37.94 -3.68 62.26
CA THR A 96 -37.41 -3.29 60.94
C THR A 96 -37.76 -1.84 60.61
N LYS A 97 -36.77 -1.07 60.18
CA LYS A 97 -36.98 0.23 59.52
C LYS A 97 -36.55 0.15 58.06
N VAL A 98 -37.29 0.82 57.19
CA VAL A 98 -37.02 0.86 55.74
C VAL A 98 -36.88 2.31 55.30
N TYR A 99 -35.76 2.60 54.66
CA TYR A 99 -35.49 3.89 54.03
C TYR A 99 -35.25 3.69 52.54
N TYR A 100 -35.30 4.77 51.80
CA TYR A 100 -35.20 4.75 50.35
C TYR A 100 -34.47 5.99 49.85
N GLY A 101 -33.94 5.87 48.65
CA GLY A 101 -33.41 7.01 47.90
C GLY A 101 -33.36 6.69 46.41
N GLY A 102 -33.11 7.71 45.61
CA GLY A 102 -33.19 7.63 44.15
C GLY A 102 -34.63 7.64 43.62
N SER A 103 -34.79 7.31 42.34
CA SER A 103 -36.08 7.30 41.62
C SER A 103 -36.94 6.08 41.96
N ALA A 104 -38.13 5.95 41.36
CA ALA A 104 -38.84 4.67 41.32
C ALA A 104 -38.07 3.65 40.46
N THR A 105 -38.42 2.36 40.57
CA THR A 105 -37.89 1.31 39.69
C THR A 105 -38.18 1.67 38.23
N PRO A 106 -37.18 1.63 37.33
CA PRO A 106 -37.40 1.97 35.93
C PRO A 106 -38.29 0.93 35.23
N LEU A 107 -38.95 1.35 34.16
CA LEU A 107 -39.55 0.42 33.20
C LEU A 107 -38.46 -0.10 32.27
N TYR A 108 -38.59 -1.36 31.87
CA TYR A 108 -37.67 -2.03 30.96
C TYR A 108 -38.19 -1.98 29.54
N LEU A 109 -37.29 -1.68 28.62
CA LEU A 109 -37.61 -1.29 27.26
C LEU A 109 -36.93 -2.23 26.28
N SER A 110 -37.71 -2.76 25.34
CA SER A 110 -37.24 -3.49 24.16
C SER A 110 -37.39 -2.60 22.94
N SER A 111 -36.26 -2.21 22.34
CA SER A 111 -36.21 -1.28 21.21
C SER A 111 -35.86 -2.02 19.93
N THR A 112 -36.76 -1.96 18.95
CA THR A 112 -36.52 -2.43 17.59
C THR A 112 -35.87 -1.30 16.79
N MET A 113 -34.60 -1.48 16.45
CA MET A 113 -33.78 -0.56 15.64
C MET A 113 -33.95 -0.93 14.17
N THR A 114 -34.40 0.01 13.34
CA THR A 114 -34.71 -0.20 11.92
C THR A 114 -33.70 0.52 11.03
N TYR A 115 -33.16 -0.17 10.02
CA TYR A 115 -32.12 0.33 9.13
C TYR A 115 -32.58 0.24 7.66
N ASP A 116 -32.84 1.38 7.03
CA ASP A 116 -33.14 1.46 5.59
C ASP A 116 -31.83 1.62 4.79
N THR A 117 -30.96 0.61 4.89
CA THR A 117 -29.68 0.59 4.17
C THR A 117 -29.54 -0.71 3.38
N SER A 118 -28.72 -0.72 2.33
CA SER A 118 -28.48 -1.90 1.52
C SER A 118 -27.56 -2.94 2.18
N THR A 119 -27.11 -2.71 3.41
CA THR A 119 -26.10 -3.54 4.10
C THR A 119 -26.58 -4.01 5.47
N ASN A 120 -26.36 -5.29 5.79
CA ASN A 120 -26.75 -5.91 7.05
C ASN A 120 -25.78 -5.55 8.20
N SER A 121 -25.87 -4.33 8.77
CA SER A 121 -24.99 -3.87 9.85
C SER A 121 -25.74 -3.26 11.06
N CYS A 122 -26.28 -4.09 11.94
CA CYS A 122 -27.14 -3.67 13.07
C CYS A 122 -26.44 -3.03 14.28
N LYS A 123 -25.10 -3.06 14.36
CA LYS A 123 -24.35 -2.50 15.50
C LYS A 123 -23.56 -1.23 15.20
N SER A 124 -23.40 -0.88 13.92
CA SER A 124 -22.60 0.28 13.48
C SER A 124 -23.32 1.19 12.48
N GLY A 125 -24.53 0.82 12.03
CA GLY A 125 -25.34 1.65 11.15
C GLY A 125 -26.09 2.74 11.92
N LEU A 126 -26.36 3.87 11.27
CA LEU A 126 -27.32 4.86 11.75
C LEU A 126 -28.75 4.27 11.62
N PRO A 127 -29.51 4.08 12.71
CA PRO A 127 -30.90 3.69 12.61
C PRO A 127 -31.72 4.79 11.95
N THR A 128 -32.67 4.37 11.13
CA THR A 128 -33.68 5.27 10.53
C THR A 128 -34.83 5.48 11.51
N SER A 129 -35.36 4.42 12.10
CA SER A 129 -36.35 4.53 13.17
C SER A 129 -36.08 3.55 14.31
N VAL A 130 -36.57 3.88 15.50
CA VAL A 130 -36.51 3.02 16.67
C VAL A 130 -37.91 2.93 17.27
N THR A 131 -38.45 1.71 17.37
CA THR A 131 -39.74 1.48 18.03
C THR A 131 -39.52 0.72 19.32
N THR A 132 -39.95 1.30 20.43
CA THR A 132 -39.68 0.79 21.77
C THR A 132 -40.97 0.43 22.49
N THR A 133 -41.00 -0.78 23.03
CA THR A 133 -42.11 -1.29 23.85
C THR A 133 -41.64 -1.58 25.27
N ILE A 134 -42.57 -1.53 26.22
CA ILE A 134 -42.30 -1.90 27.61
C ILE A 134 -42.40 -3.41 27.75
N VAL A 135 -41.39 -4.01 28.36
CA VAL A 135 -41.30 -5.45 28.60
C VAL A 135 -40.90 -5.71 30.05
N PRO A 136 -41.14 -6.92 30.59
CA PRO A 136 -40.59 -7.29 31.89
C PRO A 136 -39.06 -7.30 31.91
N VAL A 137 -38.47 -7.08 33.10
CA VAL A 137 -37.03 -6.84 33.36
C VAL A 137 -36.03 -7.85 32.76
N ASP A 138 -36.45 -9.08 32.46
CA ASP A 138 -35.58 -10.13 31.89
C ASP A 138 -36.06 -10.66 30.53
N VAL A 139 -37.05 -10.02 29.91
CA VAL A 139 -37.62 -10.48 28.64
C VAL A 139 -36.82 -10.00 27.44
N CYS A 140 -36.17 -8.83 27.53
CA CYS A 140 -35.42 -8.28 26.42
C CYS A 140 -34.08 -9.01 26.24
N SER A 141 -33.82 -9.48 25.02
CA SER A 141 -32.53 -10.04 24.61
C SER A 141 -31.99 -9.25 23.41
N PRO A 142 -30.83 -8.57 23.53
CA PRO A 142 -30.29 -7.76 22.45
C PRO A 142 -29.74 -8.65 21.33
N THR A 143 -30.03 -8.30 20.08
CA THR A 143 -29.54 -9.08 18.94
C THR A 143 -28.10 -8.70 18.60
N THR A 144 -27.30 -9.68 18.18
CA THR A 144 -25.94 -9.44 17.65
C THR A 144 -25.90 -9.28 16.13
N THR A 145 -26.95 -9.68 15.40
CA THR A 145 -27.09 -9.60 13.93
C THR A 145 -28.47 -9.06 13.55
N CYS A 146 -28.61 -8.42 12.38
CA CYS A 146 -29.95 -8.01 11.92
C CYS A 146 -30.74 -9.20 11.39
N THR A 147 -32.05 -9.07 11.50
CA THR A 147 -33.02 -9.84 10.73
C THR A 147 -33.45 -9.08 9.47
N GLY A 148 -33.83 -9.82 8.42
CA GLY A 148 -34.23 -9.28 7.12
C GLY A 148 -33.34 -9.77 5.97
N GLN A 149 -33.92 -9.92 4.78
CA GLN A 149 -33.18 -10.23 3.54
C GLN A 149 -32.91 -8.99 2.68
N ALA A 150 -33.64 -7.90 2.91
CA ALA A 150 -33.52 -6.61 2.24
C ALA A 150 -33.96 -5.49 3.19
N ALA A 151 -33.62 -4.25 2.86
CA ALA A 151 -34.05 -3.08 3.61
C ALA A 151 -35.60 -3.01 3.70
N PRO A 152 -36.17 -2.73 4.89
CA PRO A 152 -35.46 -2.39 6.12
C PRO A 152 -34.96 -3.62 6.90
N PHE A 153 -33.72 -3.57 7.40
CA PHE A 153 -33.18 -4.54 8.36
C PHE A 153 -33.56 -4.13 9.79
N SER A 154 -33.72 -5.11 10.69
CA SER A 154 -34.07 -4.83 12.09
C SER A 154 -33.18 -5.54 13.10
N GLY A 155 -32.94 -4.90 14.25
CA GLY A 155 -32.27 -5.49 15.41
C GLY A 155 -32.92 -5.05 16.72
N THR A 156 -32.68 -5.79 17.81
CA THR A 156 -33.20 -5.49 19.15
C THR A 156 -32.11 -4.91 20.04
N SER A 157 -32.41 -3.80 20.71
CA SER A 157 -31.63 -3.21 21.80
C SER A 157 -32.45 -3.16 23.09
N CYS A 158 -31.79 -3.35 24.22
CA CYS A 158 -32.44 -3.40 25.53
C CYS A 158 -32.00 -2.22 26.38
N SER A 159 -32.96 -1.45 26.87
CA SER A 159 -32.71 -0.25 27.68
C SER A 159 -33.73 -0.14 28.82
N SER A 160 -33.73 1.00 29.51
CA SER A 160 -34.70 1.30 30.55
C SER A 160 -35.12 2.77 30.48
N THR A 161 -36.19 3.15 31.17
CA THR A 161 -36.60 4.57 31.26
C THR A 161 -35.55 5.49 31.86
N LEU A 162 -34.50 4.95 32.51
CA LEU A 162 -33.35 5.72 32.99
C LEU A 162 -32.27 5.96 31.91
N THR A 163 -32.06 5.03 30.98
CA THR A 163 -30.91 5.07 30.06
C THR A 163 -31.29 5.31 28.61
N TYR A 164 -32.54 5.07 28.22
CA TYR A 164 -32.88 4.99 26.80
C TYR A 164 -32.63 6.30 26.03
N LYS A 165 -32.72 7.46 26.69
CA LYS A 165 -32.44 8.76 26.04
C LYS A 165 -30.97 8.86 25.64
N ASP A 166 -30.08 8.40 26.50
CA ASP A 166 -28.64 8.35 26.23
C ASP A 166 -28.35 7.29 25.17
N ASP A 167 -29.01 6.14 25.24
CA ASP A 167 -28.89 5.07 24.25
C ASP A 167 -29.34 5.55 22.85
N ILE A 168 -30.43 6.33 22.76
CA ILE A 168 -30.90 6.96 21.52
C ILE A 168 -29.92 8.04 21.05
N ALA A 169 -29.47 8.93 21.94
CA ALA A 169 -28.51 9.97 21.58
C ALA A 169 -27.20 9.35 21.03
N ALA A 170 -26.73 8.27 21.64
CA ALA A 170 -25.56 7.52 21.16
C ALA A 170 -25.81 6.83 19.80
N ALA A 171 -27.01 6.26 19.59
CA ALA A 171 -27.35 5.58 18.35
C ALA A 171 -27.44 6.54 17.14
N PHE A 172 -27.97 7.75 17.33
CA PHE A 172 -28.11 8.74 16.26
C PHE A 172 -26.88 9.65 16.13
N GLY A 173 -26.10 9.82 17.20
CA GLY A 173 -24.89 10.65 17.23
C GLY A 173 -25.21 12.11 16.91
N VAL A 174 -24.55 12.64 15.87
CA VAL A 174 -24.76 14.02 15.39
C VAL A 174 -26.01 14.19 14.51
N ASN A 175 -26.66 13.08 14.13
CA ASN A 175 -27.80 13.13 13.22
C ASN A 175 -29.07 13.59 13.95
N PRO A 176 -29.92 14.41 13.31
CA PRO A 176 -31.14 14.90 13.94
C PRO A 176 -32.18 13.80 14.12
N TYR A 177 -32.90 13.80 15.24
CA TYR A 177 -33.95 12.82 15.51
C TYR A 177 -35.10 13.42 16.32
N VAL A 178 -36.27 12.78 16.26
CA VAL A 178 -37.47 13.14 17.02
C VAL A 178 -38.00 11.91 17.76
N ILE A 179 -38.11 12.00 19.08
CA ILE A 179 -38.69 11.01 20.01
C ILE A 179 -40.17 11.36 20.25
N VAL A 180 -41.03 10.36 20.13
CA VAL A 180 -42.47 10.40 20.44
C VAL A 180 -42.76 9.40 21.54
N GLU A 181 -43.04 9.86 22.76
CA GLU A 181 -43.49 9.03 23.87
C GLU A 181 -45.02 9.01 23.91
N LYS A 182 -45.63 7.82 23.98
CA LYS A 182 -47.08 7.64 24.13
C LYS A 182 -47.44 7.14 25.51
N TYR A 183 -48.50 7.70 26.07
CA TYR A 183 -49.02 7.39 27.41
C TYR A 183 -50.47 6.90 27.34
N THR A 184 -50.92 6.24 28.41
CA THR A 184 -52.31 5.81 28.59
C THR A 184 -53.26 6.99 28.37
N ALA A 185 -54.25 6.82 27.48
CA ALA A 185 -55.18 7.89 27.14
C ALA A 185 -56.00 8.35 28.36
N GLY A 186 -56.15 9.66 28.53
CA GLY A 186 -56.90 10.27 29.63
C GLY A 186 -56.16 10.32 30.97
N GLN A 187 -54.90 9.88 31.03
CA GLN A 187 -54.04 9.97 32.23
C GLN A 187 -52.93 11.00 32.07
N SER A 188 -52.23 11.31 33.15
CA SER A 188 -51.04 12.17 33.10
C SER A 188 -49.88 11.46 32.39
N CYS A 189 -48.97 12.21 31.75
CA CYS A 189 -47.73 11.66 31.18
C CYS A 189 -46.66 11.36 32.25
N ALA A 190 -47.06 10.63 33.29
CA ALA A 190 -46.18 10.09 34.31
C ALA A 190 -45.48 8.82 33.78
N ALA A 191 -44.32 8.49 34.35
CA ALA A 191 -43.46 7.42 33.83
C ALA A 191 -44.14 6.04 33.86
N ASP A 192 -44.98 5.78 34.85
CA ASP A 192 -45.77 4.56 35.02
C ASP A 192 -46.94 4.43 34.01
N GLN A 193 -47.31 5.54 33.36
CA GLN A 193 -48.34 5.57 32.32
C GLN A 193 -47.77 5.47 30.91
N LEU A 194 -46.45 5.32 30.76
CA LEU A 194 -45.82 5.14 29.45
C LEU A 194 -46.32 3.83 28.82
N THR A 195 -46.60 3.86 27.52
CA THR A 195 -47.11 2.69 26.76
C THR A 195 -46.20 2.32 25.59
N GLY A 196 -45.42 3.27 25.07
CA GLY A 196 -44.43 3.02 24.02
C GLY A 196 -43.68 4.29 23.64
N VAL A 197 -42.56 4.11 22.94
CA VAL A 197 -41.74 5.21 22.41
C VAL A 197 -41.43 4.92 20.95
N THR A 198 -41.45 5.95 20.11
CA THR A 198 -40.97 5.86 18.72
C THR A 198 -40.02 7.00 18.42
N THR A 199 -38.83 6.69 17.94
CA THR A 199 -37.84 7.67 17.51
C THR A 199 -37.69 7.63 16.00
N TYR A 200 -37.71 8.79 15.36
CA TYR A 200 -37.56 8.96 13.92
C TYR A 200 -36.29 9.73 13.59
N LEU A 201 -35.49 9.25 12.64
CA LEU A 201 -34.45 10.05 12.00
C LEU A 201 -35.10 11.25 11.31
N ALA A 202 -34.65 12.45 11.66
CA ALA A 202 -35.24 13.70 11.24
C ALA A 202 -34.38 14.38 10.16
N ASP A 203 -33.91 13.61 9.18
CA ASP A 203 -33.13 14.13 8.05
C ASP A 203 -34.04 14.65 6.91
N GLY A 204 -35.36 14.40 6.94
CA GLY A 204 -36.29 14.80 5.89
C GLY A 204 -36.32 13.89 4.66
N LYS A 205 -35.46 12.87 4.60
CA LYS A 205 -35.53 11.82 3.56
C LYS A 205 -36.71 10.89 3.83
N CYS A 206 -37.13 10.18 2.78
CA CYS A 206 -38.06 9.08 2.91
C CYS A 206 -37.34 7.86 3.47
N HIS A 207 -37.89 7.30 4.54
CA HIS A 207 -37.40 6.07 5.15
C HIS A 207 -38.53 5.07 5.26
N LYS A 208 -38.26 3.82 4.91
CA LYS A 208 -39.20 2.71 5.06
C LYS A 208 -39.35 2.33 6.54
N THR A 209 -40.59 2.21 7.01
CA THR A 209 -40.87 1.54 8.29
C THR A 209 -41.10 0.05 8.10
N ASP A 210 -41.60 -0.34 6.93
CA ASP A 210 -41.76 -1.73 6.48
C ASP A 210 -41.76 -1.78 4.94
N THR A 211 -42.17 -2.90 4.34
CA THR A 211 -42.20 -3.08 2.88
C THR A 211 -43.30 -2.29 2.17
N ALA A 212 -44.27 -1.75 2.90
CA ALA A 212 -45.45 -1.06 2.38
C ALA A 212 -45.66 0.33 3.00
N LYS A 213 -44.89 0.75 4.01
CA LYS A 213 -45.05 2.03 4.70
C LYS A 213 -43.73 2.77 4.84
N SER A 214 -43.82 4.08 4.91
CA SER A 214 -42.67 4.97 5.02
C SER A 214 -43.02 6.20 5.83
N TYR A 215 -42.00 6.97 6.16
CA TYR A 215 -42.14 8.25 6.83
C TYR A 215 -41.10 9.26 6.34
N ARG A 216 -41.39 10.54 6.58
CA ARG A 216 -40.43 11.65 6.52
C ARG A 216 -40.56 12.46 7.79
N THR A 217 -39.44 12.77 8.42
CA THR A 217 -39.44 13.61 9.60
C THR A 217 -38.46 14.76 9.42
N THR A 218 -38.88 15.97 9.79
CA THR A 218 -38.01 17.15 9.86
C THR A 218 -38.08 17.76 11.24
N ARG A 219 -36.97 18.34 11.70
CA ARG A 219 -36.84 19.04 12.97
C ARG A 219 -36.13 20.37 12.74
N SER A 220 -36.74 21.45 13.18
CA SER A 220 -36.21 22.80 13.07
C SER A 220 -35.31 23.14 14.27
N ALA A 221 -34.49 24.18 14.12
CA ALA A 221 -33.60 24.65 15.19
C ALA A 221 -34.34 25.21 16.42
N ASP A 222 -35.59 25.64 16.26
CA ASP A 222 -36.48 26.08 17.35
C ASP A 222 -37.16 24.91 18.09
N ASN A 223 -36.74 23.68 17.83
CA ASN A 223 -37.30 22.43 18.35
C ASN A 223 -38.71 22.08 17.84
N SER A 224 -39.28 22.82 16.88
CA SER A 224 -40.46 22.35 16.16
C SER A 224 -40.11 21.15 15.27
N ALA A 225 -41.10 20.30 15.00
CA ALA A 225 -40.91 19.12 14.17
C ALA A 225 -42.16 18.80 13.35
N VAL A 226 -41.95 18.12 12.22
CA VAL A 226 -43.02 17.60 11.37
C VAL A 226 -42.71 16.14 11.10
N ILE A 227 -43.63 15.25 11.48
CA ILE A 227 -43.56 13.82 11.20
C ILE A 227 -44.68 13.51 10.20
N LYS A 228 -44.31 13.02 9.02
CA LYS A 228 -45.24 12.60 7.97
C LYS A 228 -45.13 11.09 7.82
N THR A 229 -46.21 10.36 8.01
CA THR A 229 -46.27 8.93 7.74
C THR A 229 -47.10 8.67 6.49
N TYR A 230 -46.75 7.61 5.77
CA TYR A 230 -47.35 7.26 4.48
C TYR A 230 -47.77 5.79 4.47
N THR A 231 -48.78 5.49 3.66
CA THR A 231 -49.28 4.12 3.46
C THR A 231 -48.60 3.41 2.29
N ASP A 232 -47.55 4.00 1.72
CA ASP A 232 -46.64 3.37 0.75
C ASP A 232 -45.18 3.45 1.22
N ALA A 233 -44.27 2.77 0.52
CA ALA A 233 -42.85 2.68 0.87
C ALA A 233 -41.96 3.79 0.24
N VAL A 234 -42.54 4.76 -0.46
CA VAL A 234 -41.81 5.79 -1.24
C VAL A 234 -42.25 7.23 -0.91
N CYS A 235 -43.04 7.40 0.15
CA CYS A 235 -43.55 8.67 0.65
C CYS A 235 -44.39 9.45 -0.38
N ALA A 236 -45.32 8.79 -1.07
CA ALA A 236 -46.15 9.42 -2.11
C ALA A 236 -47.65 9.52 -1.77
N THR A 237 -48.19 8.57 -0.99
CA THR A 237 -49.63 8.31 -0.85
C THR A 237 -50.02 8.12 0.61
N GLY A 238 -51.24 8.55 0.96
CA GLY A 238 -51.82 8.32 2.28
C GLY A 238 -51.09 9.07 3.41
N GLU A 239 -50.64 10.30 3.11
CA GLU A 239 -49.90 11.15 4.05
C GLU A 239 -50.76 11.49 5.29
N VAL A 240 -50.19 11.25 6.47
CA VAL A 240 -50.69 11.74 7.75
C VAL A 240 -49.62 12.62 8.38
N VAL A 241 -49.95 13.87 8.69
CA VAL A 241 -49.02 14.86 9.23
C VAL A 241 -49.23 15.07 10.71
N THR A 242 -48.17 14.91 11.50
CA THR A 242 -48.10 15.29 12.91
C THR A 242 -47.14 16.46 13.05
N THR A 243 -47.63 17.60 13.51
CA THR A 243 -46.84 18.81 13.74
C THR A 243 -46.59 19.02 15.23
N VAL A 244 -45.36 19.36 15.59
CA VAL A 244 -44.93 19.71 16.94
C VAL A 244 -44.54 21.17 16.92
N ILE A 245 -45.22 21.98 17.72
CA ILE A 245 -44.85 23.39 17.87
C ILE A 245 -43.59 23.53 18.73
N ALA A 246 -42.82 24.61 18.52
CA ALA A 246 -41.57 24.87 19.24
C ALA A 246 -41.71 24.84 20.78
N ALA A 247 -42.84 25.33 21.29
CA ALA A 247 -43.12 25.34 22.73
C ALA A 247 -43.19 23.92 23.31
N ASP A 248 -43.88 22.99 22.64
CA ASP A 248 -44.04 21.61 23.09
C ASP A 248 -42.72 20.83 23.01
N GLY A 249 -41.97 21.02 21.91
CA GLY A 249 -40.66 20.41 21.72
C GLY A 249 -39.62 20.86 22.75
N THR A 250 -39.72 22.12 23.21
CA THR A 250 -38.80 22.68 24.22
C THR A 250 -39.20 22.26 25.64
N ALA A 251 -40.49 22.39 25.98
CA ALA A 251 -40.99 22.11 27.33
C ALA A 251 -41.20 20.61 27.60
N HIS A 252 -41.06 19.74 26.59
CA HIS A 252 -41.42 18.32 26.67
C HIS A 252 -42.84 18.13 27.20
N SER A 253 -43.74 19.01 26.75
CA SER A 253 -45.12 19.11 27.25
C SER A 253 -45.89 17.83 26.98
N CYS A 254 -46.68 17.41 27.98
CA CYS A 254 -47.66 16.36 27.80
C CYS A 254 -48.88 16.95 27.08
N VAL A 255 -49.02 16.68 25.78
CA VAL A 255 -50.19 17.12 24.99
C VAL A 255 -51.10 15.92 24.78
N SER A 256 -52.31 15.97 25.36
CA SER A 256 -53.22 14.83 25.50
C SER A 256 -52.58 13.67 26.27
N ASN A 257 -51.85 12.83 25.57
CA ASN A 257 -51.19 11.63 26.08
C ASN A 257 -49.87 11.36 25.34
N THR A 258 -49.27 12.39 24.75
CA THR A 258 -48.04 12.29 23.97
C THR A 258 -47.04 13.35 24.40
N LYS A 259 -45.75 12.99 24.45
CA LYS A 259 -44.63 13.94 24.53
C LYS A 259 -43.79 13.79 23.27
N VAL A 260 -43.40 14.92 22.66
CA VAL A 260 -42.55 14.91 21.47
C VAL A 260 -41.39 15.87 21.66
N TYR A 261 -40.17 15.41 21.40
CA TYR A 261 -38.92 16.16 21.56
C TYR A 261 -37.81 15.48 20.77
N GLY A 262 -36.57 15.94 20.86
CA GLY A 262 -35.44 15.31 20.16
C GLY A 262 -34.20 16.18 20.16
N ALA A 263 -33.22 15.86 19.32
CA ALA A 263 -31.98 16.61 19.19
C ALA A 263 -31.61 16.85 17.72
N GLY A 264 -30.75 17.86 17.49
CA GLY A 264 -30.29 18.25 16.16
C GLY A 264 -31.34 19.02 15.34
N ALA A 265 -30.91 19.57 14.20
CA ALA A 265 -31.79 20.17 13.22
C ALA A 265 -31.59 19.47 11.87
N THR A 266 -32.66 19.35 11.09
CA THR A 266 -32.58 18.80 9.74
C THR A 266 -31.58 19.62 8.91
N PRO A 267 -30.56 18.99 8.32
CA PRO A 267 -29.58 19.73 7.52
C PRO A 267 -30.20 20.21 6.21
N LEU A 268 -29.59 21.22 5.61
CA LEU A 268 -29.92 21.59 4.23
C LEU A 268 -29.25 20.61 3.27
N TYR A 269 -29.95 20.31 2.17
CA TYR A 269 -29.46 19.43 1.12
C TYR A 269 -28.74 20.21 0.05
N LEU A 270 -27.62 19.66 -0.39
CA LEU A 270 -26.66 20.36 -1.24
C LEU A 270 -26.45 19.57 -2.53
N ALA A 271 -26.63 20.27 -3.66
CA ALA A 271 -26.21 19.79 -4.97
C ALA A 271 -24.94 20.54 -5.38
N SER A 272 -23.84 19.81 -5.48
CA SER A 272 -22.51 20.35 -5.81
C SER A 272 -22.15 19.99 -7.25
N THR A 273 -21.86 21.01 -8.05
CA THR A 273 -21.22 20.86 -9.35
C THR A 273 -19.71 20.88 -9.14
N VAL A 274 -19.06 19.74 -9.39
CA VAL A 274 -17.62 19.54 -9.19
C VAL A 274 -16.92 19.62 -10.55
N SER A 275 -15.94 20.50 -10.66
CA SER A 275 -15.22 20.81 -11.90
C SER A 275 -13.79 20.27 -11.87
N TYR A 276 -13.38 19.62 -12.96
CA TYR A 276 -12.07 18.98 -13.10
C TYR A 276 -11.33 19.52 -14.33
N GLU A 277 -10.12 20.03 -14.13
CA GLU A 277 -9.21 20.45 -15.20
C GLU A 277 -8.23 19.34 -15.57
N THR A 278 -8.78 18.17 -15.88
CA THR A 278 -8.00 17.01 -16.32
C THR A 278 -8.24 16.74 -17.81
N ASP A 279 -7.24 16.20 -18.50
CA ASP A 279 -7.37 15.81 -19.91
C ASP A 279 -8.26 14.56 -20.10
N ALA A 280 -8.54 13.83 -19.03
CA ALA A 280 -9.39 12.63 -19.01
C ALA A 280 -10.76 12.91 -18.35
N ASN A 281 -11.82 12.31 -18.91
CA ASN A 281 -13.18 12.35 -18.36
C ASN A 281 -13.34 11.37 -17.17
N SER A 282 -12.73 11.68 -16.02
CA SER A 282 -12.81 10.84 -14.81
C SER A 282 -13.20 11.64 -13.55
N CYS A 283 -14.49 11.92 -13.35
CA CYS A 283 -14.99 12.68 -12.19
C CYS A 283 -14.77 11.98 -10.84
N LYS A 284 -14.64 10.65 -10.82
CA LYS A 284 -14.63 9.91 -9.55
C LYS A 284 -13.25 9.83 -8.89
N SER A 285 -12.19 10.22 -9.58
CA SER A 285 -10.80 10.04 -9.12
C SER A 285 -9.87 11.23 -9.38
N GLY A 286 -10.32 12.27 -10.08
CA GLY A 286 -9.53 13.49 -10.28
C GLY A 286 -9.57 14.39 -9.05
N LEU A 287 -8.49 15.14 -8.81
CA LEU A 287 -8.50 16.26 -7.87
C LEU A 287 -9.43 17.36 -8.42
N PRO A 288 -10.49 17.78 -7.68
CA PRO A 288 -11.30 18.90 -8.11
C PRO A 288 -10.48 20.19 -8.22
N SER A 289 -10.74 20.95 -9.28
CA SER A 289 -10.27 22.33 -9.38
C SER A 289 -11.21 23.25 -8.59
N TYR A 290 -12.52 23.10 -8.79
CA TYR A 290 -13.51 24.06 -8.33
C TYR A 290 -14.85 23.37 -8.07
N VAL A 291 -15.56 23.77 -7.01
CA VAL A 291 -16.88 23.22 -6.66
C VAL A 291 -17.86 24.36 -6.40
N THR A 292 -18.98 24.36 -7.09
CA THR A 292 -20.13 25.25 -6.79
C THR A 292 -21.27 24.44 -6.23
N THR A 293 -21.82 24.88 -5.12
CA THR A 293 -22.87 24.16 -4.41
C THR A 293 -24.06 25.06 -4.18
N THR A 294 -25.25 24.52 -4.43
CA THR A 294 -26.53 25.18 -4.21
C THR A 294 -27.38 24.35 -3.24
N VAL A 295 -28.25 25.04 -2.50
CA VAL A 295 -29.24 24.38 -1.64
C VAL A 295 -30.38 23.90 -2.53
N VAL A 296 -30.72 22.62 -2.41
CA VAL A 296 -31.81 21.97 -3.16
C VAL A 296 -32.76 21.26 -2.21
N ALA A 297 -33.94 20.88 -2.68
CA ALA A 297 -34.81 19.99 -1.91
C ALA A 297 -34.18 18.58 -1.82
N VAL A 298 -34.48 17.88 -0.71
CA VAL A 298 -33.85 16.61 -0.31
C VAL A 298 -33.74 15.55 -1.41
N ASP A 299 -34.76 15.43 -2.27
CA ASP A 299 -34.81 14.38 -3.30
C ASP A 299 -34.44 14.88 -4.71
N LEU A 300 -34.03 16.14 -4.87
CA LEU A 300 -33.73 16.71 -6.19
C LEU A 300 -32.30 16.46 -6.66
N CYS A 301 -31.40 16.06 -5.77
CA CYS A 301 -30.01 15.82 -6.15
C CYS A 301 -29.80 14.38 -6.64
N SER A 302 -29.28 14.22 -7.86
CA SER A 302 -28.85 12.93 -8.41
C SER A 302 -27.36 12.99 -8.74
N PRO A 303 -26.50 12.17 -8.11
CA PRO A 303 -25.07 12.20 -8.36
C PRO A 303 -24.76 11.58 -9.73
N THR A 304 -23.93 12.26 -10.53
CA THR A 304 -23.55 11.76 -11.86
C THR A 304 -22.49 10.66 -11.75
N THR A 305 -22.60 9.62 -12.58
CA THR A 305 -21.57 8.57 -12.68
C THR A 305 -20.47 8.89 -13.68
N THR A 306 -20.73 9.79 -14.65
CA THR A 306 -19.81 10.24 -15.71
C THR A 306 -19.89 11.76 -15.87
N CYS A 307 -18.79 12.43 -16.23
CA CYS A 307 -18.80 13.90 -16.32
C CYS A 307 -19.41 14.31 -17.65
N THR A 308 -20.02 15.48 -17.63
CA THR A 308 -20.40 16.22 -18.81
C THR A 308 -19.27 17.15 -19.24
N GLY A 309 -19.18 17.43 -20.53
CA GLY A 309 -18.13 18.28 -21.14
C GLY A 309 -17.42 17.58 -22.30
N GLN A 310 -17.04 18.38 -23.31
CA GLN A 310 -16.23 17.92 -24.45
C GLN A 310 -14.73 18.22 -24.28
N ALA A 311 -14.38 19.11 -23.34
CA ALA A 311 -13.03 19.51 -22.97
C ALA A 311 -13.01 20.05 -21.54
N ALA A 312 -11.84 20.12 -20.93
CA ALA A 312 -11.66 20.70 -19.60
C ALA A 312 -12.17 22.17 -19.52
N PRO A 313 -12.91 22.55 -18.47
CA PRO A 313 -13.23 21.74 -17.30
C PRO A 313 -14.40 20.76 -17.52
N TYR A 314 -14.20 19.49 -17.14
CA TYR A 314 -15.28 18.49 -17.05
C TYR A 314 -16.07 18.70 -15.76
N SER A 315 -17.39 18.51 -15.80
CA SER A 315 -18.25 18.71 -14.63
C SER A 315 -19.05 17.47 -14.25
N GLY A 316 -19.16 17.20 -12.95
CA GLY A 316 -20.06 16.20 -12.38
C GLY A 316 -20.91 16.76 -11.25
N THR A 317 -21.98 16.07 -10.88
CA THR A 317 -22.82 16.40 -9.72
C THR A 317 -22.51 15.47 -8.56
N SER A 318 -22.26 16.02 -7.38
CA SER A 318 -22.24 15.30 -6.10
C SER A 318 -23.33 15.82 -5.17
N CYS A 319 -23.86 14.92 -4.35
CA CYS A 319 -24.95 15.20 -3.43
C CYS A 319 -24.47 15.07 -2.00
N SER A 320 -24.70 16.11 -1.20
CA SER A 320 -24.29 16.17 0.20
C SER A 320 -25.32 16.93 1.03
N SER A 321 -24.97 17.25 2.27
CA SER A 321 -25.76 18.10 3.14
C SER A 321 -24.86 19.05 3.92
N THR A 322 -25.41 20.09 4.54
CA THR A 322 -24.63 20.98 5.43
C THR A 322 -24.01 20.24 6.62
N LEU A 323 -24.50 19.04 6.95
CA LEU A 323 -23.92 18.19 8.00
C LEU A 323 -22.64 17.47 7.55
N THR A 324 -22.56 17.06 6.28
CA THR A 324 -21.44 16.24 5.76
C THR A 324 -20.49 17.00 4.84
N TYR A 325 -20.86 18.21 4.42
CA TYR A 325 -20.15 18.97 3.37
C TYR A 325 -18.65 19.13 3.64
N MET A 326 -18.26 19.43 4.89
CA MET A 326 -16.85 19.61 5.25
C MET A 326 -16.06 18.31 5.08
N ASP A 327 -16.60 17.19 5.51
CA ASP A 327 -15.98 15.87 5.38
C ASP A 327 -15.93 15.44 3.91
N ASP A 328 -16.99 15.72 3.15
CA ASP A 328 -17.06 15.45 1.71
C ASP A 328 -15.98 16.23 0.94
N MET A 329 -15.75 17.51 1.28
CA MET A 329 -14.69 18.32 0.69
C MET A 329 -13.29 17.87 1.14
N ALA A 330 -13.11 17.52 2.43
CA ALA A 330 -11.85 16.99 2.92
C ALA A 330 -11.47 15.69 2.18
N ALA A 331 -12.43 14.81 1.93
CA ALA A 331 -12.23 13.60 1.15
C ALA A 331 -11.94 13.90 -0.33
N ALA A 332 -12.64 14.86 -0.94
CA ALA A 332 -12.48 15.21 -2.34
C ALA A 332 -11.12 15.85 -2.67
N PHE A 333 -10.61 16.72 -1.79
CA PHE A 333 -9.34 17.42 -1.99
C PHE A 333 -8.13 16.67 -1.37
N GLY A 334 -8.38 15.79 -0.40
CA GLY A 334 -7.34 15.03 0.29
C GLY A 334 -6.32 15.93 0.97
N SER A 335 -5.04 15.74 0.66
CA SER A 335 -3.95 16.58 1.21
C SER A 335 -3.78 17.92 0.49
N ASN A 336 -4.55 18.20 -0.56
CA ASN A 336 -4.42 19.44 -1.31
C ASN A 336 -5.10 20.61 -0.57
N PRO A 337 -4.53 21.84 -0.65
CA PRO A 337 -5.13 23.02 -0.03
C PRO A 337 -6.43 23.42 -0.71
N TYR A 338 -7.46 23.73 0.07
CA TYR A 338 -8.72 24.25 -0.46
C TYR A 338 -9.33 25.31 0.47
N VAL A 339 -10.17 26.16 -0.11
CA VAL A 339 -10.89 27.24 0.59
C VAL A 339 -12.37 27.12 0.25
N ILE A 340 -13.21 26.98 1.27
CA ILE A 340 -14.67 26.97 1.22
C ILE A 340 -15.16 28.38 1.53
N VAL A 341 -15.99 28.94 0.65
CA VAL A 341 -16.65 30.23 0.80
C VAL A 341 -18.16 29.99 0.82
N GLU A 342 -18.79 30.19 1.98
CA GLU A 342 -20.23 30.19 2.13
C GLU A 342 -20.77 31.62 2.02
N LYS A 343 -21.84 31.80 1.26
CA LYS A 343 -22.55 33.08 1.16
C LYS A 343 -23.95 32.97 1.73
N TYR A 344 -24.34 33.96 2.51
CA TYR A 344 -25.63 34.05 3.16
C TYR A 344 -26.45 35.21 2.57
N THR A 345 -27.77 35.18 2.76
CA THR A 345 -28.67 36.27 2.35
C THR A 345 -28.20 37.59 2.97
N ALA A 346 -28.10 38.64 2.15
CA ALA A 346 -27.51 39.89 2.56
C ALA A 346 -28.22 40.55 3.76
N GLY A 347 -27.45 41.05 4.72
CA GLY A 347 -27.95 41.74 5.93
C GLY A 347 -28.59 40.83 6.98
N GLN A 348 -28.45 39.51 6.85
CA GLN A 348 -28.96 38.53 7.82
C GLN A 348 -27.83 37.88 8.61
N THR A 349 -28.18 37.22 9.72
CA THR A 349 -27.20 36.39 10.43
C THR A 349 -26.80 35.19 9.57
N CYS A 350 -25.55 34.71 9.66
CA CYS A 350 -25.09 33.49 8.99
C CYS A 350 -25.65 32.21 9.66
N ALA A 351 -26.98 32.17 9.84
CA ALA A 351 -27.73 31.00 10.23
C ALA A 351 -27.92 30.08 9.01
N ALA A 352 -28.00 28.76 9.26
CA ALA A 352 -28.15 27.77 8.18
C ALA A 352 -29.31 28.09 7.23
N ALA A 353 -30.44 28.57 7.76
CA ALA A 353 -31.63 28.94 6.97
C ALA A 353 -31.40 30.10 5.98
N GLN A 354 -30.32 30.86 6.12
CA GLN A 354 -29.95 31.98 5.25
C GLN A 354 -28.84 31.61 4.26
N LEU A 355 -28.36 30.36 4.25
CA LEU A 355 -27.31 29.92 3.36
C LEU A 355 -27.81 29.91 1.91
N SER A 356 -27.16 30.69 1.05
CA SER A 356 -27.58 30.89 -0.35
C SER A 356 -26.76 30.04 -1.32
N SER A 357 -25.44 29.96 -1.12
CA SER A 357 -24.52 29.21 -1.97
C SER A 357 -23.23 28.88 -1.21
N ILE A 358 -22.55 27.82 -1.64
CA ILE A 358 -21.21 27.49 -1.18
C ILE A 358 -20.32 27.35 -2.41
N THR A 359 -19.07 27.80 -2.30
CA THR A 359 -18.07 27.62 -3.35
C THR A 359 -16.77 27.15 -2.74
N THR A 360 -16.22 26.05 -3.25
CA THR A 360 -14.94 25.51 -2.80
C THR A 360 -13.90 25.63 -3.91
N TYR A 361 -12.76 26.23 -3.57
CA TYR A 361 -11.67 26.53 -4.49
C TYR A 361 -10.45 25.69 -4.14
N LEU A 362 -9.83 25.03 -5.13
CA LEU A 362 -8.46 24.52 -4.98
C LEU A 362 -7.53 25.71 -4.73
N ALA A 363 -6.90 25.74 -3.56
CA ALA A 363 -6.09 26.85 -3.07
C ALA A 363 -4.59 26.58 -3.21
N ASP A 364 -4.19 26.00 -4.36
CA ASP A 364 -2.80 25.75 -4.67
C ASP A 364 -2.09 27.02 -5.18
N GLY A 365 -2.79 28.09 -5.55
CA GLY A 365 -2.20 29.34 -6.06
C GLY A 365 -2.00 29.35 -7.57
N LYS A 366 -2.31 28.24 -8.27
CA LYS A 366 -2.35 28.22 -9.74
C LYS A 366 -3.61 28.90 -10.25
N CYS A 367 -3.57 29.21 -11.54
CA CYS A 367 -4.75 29.66 -12.25
C CYS A 367 -5.63 28.46 -12.58
N HIS A 368 -6.88 28.49 -12.15
CA HIS A 368 -7.89 27.47 -12.44
C HIS A 368 -9.09 28.13 -13.10
N LYS A 369 -9.58 27.54 -14.19
CA LYS A 369 -10.78 27.94 -14.92
C LYS A 369 -12.03 27.61 -14.10
N THR A 370 -12.89 28.60 -13.92
CA THR A 370 -14.28 28.37 -13.48
C THR A 370 -15.20 28.14 -14.68
N SER A 371 -14.80 28.59 -15.88
CA SER A 371 -15.50 28.40 -17.15
C SER A 371 -14.55 28.60 -18.33
N SER A 372 -15.05 28.59 -19.56
CA SER A 372 -14.27 28.92 -20.77
C SER A 372 -13.78 30.37 -20.83
N SER A 373 -14.34 31.28 -20.02
CA SER A 373 -14.05 32.72 -20.05
C SER A 373 -13.74 33.32 -18.68
N ALA A 374 -13.62 32.52 -17.63
CA ALA A 374 -13.33 33.02 -16.28
C ALA A 374 -12.43 32.04 -15.53
N SER A 375 -11.63 32.56 -14.62
CA SER A 375 -10.69 31.79 -13.83
C SER A 375 -10.53 32.39 -12.44
N TYR A 376 -9.77 31.73 -11.59
CA TYR A 376 -9.44 32.19 -10.25
C TYR A 376 -8.03 31.75 -9.84
N ARG A 377 -7.48 32.42 -8.83
CA ARG A 377 -6.35 31.93 -8.02
C ARG A 377 -6.75 31.98 -6.57
N ALA A 378 -6.52 30.91 -5.83
CA ALA A 378 -6.75 30.90 -4.39
C ALA A 378 -5.49 30.45 -3.64
N THR A 379 -5.25 31.03 -2.48
CA THR A 379 -4.17 30.58 -1.56
C THR A 379 -4.69 30.52 -0.13
N ARG A 380 -4.07 29.67 0.68
CA ARG A 380 -4.35 29.46 2.10
C ARG A 380 -3.03 29.27 2.83
N LYS A 381 -2.78 30.08 3.84
CA LYS A 381 -1.56 30.05 4.66
C LYS A 381 -1.75 29.17 5.90
N ALA A 382 -0.64 28.87 6.58
CA ALA A 382 -0.62 28.07 7.80
C ALA A 382 -1.34 28.73 8.99
N ASP A 383 -1.45 30.05 9.00
CA ASP A 383 -2.22 30.83 9.98
C ASP A 383 -3.73 30.87 9.66
N ASN A 384 -4.20 30.04 8.73
CA ASN A 384 -5.57 30.00 8.22
C ASN A 384 -6.04 31.24 7.46
N SER A 385 -5.18 32.23 7.21
CA SER A 385 -5.51 33.32 6.28
C SER A 385 -5.62 32.79 4.85
N ALA A 386 -6.52 33.35 4.07
CA ALA A 386 -6.80 32.90 2.71
C ALA A 386 -7.06 34.07 1.77
N THR A 387 -6.80 33.86 0.48
CA THR A 387 -7.18 34.78 -0.59
C THR A 387 -7.84 34.02 -1.72
N VAL A 388 -8.84 34.65 -2.35
CA VAL A 388 -9.45 34.17 -3.60
C VAL A 388 -9.54 35.36 -4.55
N GLN A 389 -8.76 35.31 -5.62
CA GLN A 389 -8.74 36.30 -6.68
C GLN A 389 -9.48 35.73 -7.90
N PRO A 390 -10.72 36.16 -8.17
CA PRO A 390 -11.39 35.85 -9.43
C PRO A 390 -10.82 36.68 -10.58
N TYR A 391 -10.94 36.16 -11.80
CA TYR A 391 -10.56 36.81 -13.04
C TYR A 391 -11.68 36.68 -14.08
N THR A 392 -11.79 37.68 -14.94
CA THR A 392 -12.82 37.76 -15.99
C THR A 392 -12.35 37.19 -17.34
N ASP A 393 -11.20 36.52 -17.35
CA ASP A 393 -10.66 35.74 -18.46
C ASP A 393 -10.22 34.36 -17.97
N ALA A 394 -9.90 33.45 -18.89
CA ALA A 394 -9.53 32.06 -18.56
C ALA A 394 -8.03 31.85 -18.21
N VAL A 395 -7.20 32.90 -18.26
CA VAL A 395 -5.73 32.82 -18.09
C VAL A 395 -5.22 33.58 -16.87
N CYS A 396 -6.13 34.13 -16.07
CA CYS A 396 -5.82 34.94 -14.89
C CYS A 396 -5.06 36.23 -15.23
N GLY A 397 -5.46 36.95 -16.27
CA GLY A 397 -4.86 38.23 -16.66
C GLY A 397 -5.56 39.46 -16.06
N THR A 398 -6.88 39.47 -16.05
CA THR A 398 -7.76 40.61 -15.76
C THR A 398 -8.48 40.37 -14.43
N SER A 399 -7.91 40.96 -13.38
CA SER A 399 -8.34 40.77 -12.00
C SER A 399 -9.74 41.33 -11.72
N GLY A 400 -10.57 40.54 -11.05
CA GLY A 400 -11.79 40.99 -10.37
C GLY A 400 -11.52 41.48 -8.94
N ALA A 401 -12.55 41.55 -8.11
CA ALA A 401 -12.42 41.93 -6.70
C ALA A 401 -11.77 40.79 -5.86
N LEU A 402 -10.68 41.10 -5.18
CA LEU A 402 -9.96 40.17 -4.31
C LEU A 402 -10.76 39.89 -3.02
N LEU A 403 -11.06 38.63 -2.74
CA LEU A 403 -11.51 38.19 -1.43
C LEU A 403 -10.27 37.90 -0.55
N THR A 404 -10.21 38.51 0.62
CA THR A 404 -9.14 38.27 1.62
C THR A 404 -9.76 37.90 2.96
N VAL A 405 -9.18 36.90 3.61
CA VAL A 405 -9.62 36.37 4.90
C VAL A 405 -8.46 36.48 5.87
N SER A 406 -8.68 37.13 7.01
CA SER A 406 -7.67 37.24 8.05
C SER A 406 -7.46 35.89 8.77
N ALA A 407 -6.31 35.72 9.43
CA ALA A 407 -6.05 34.54 10.25
C ALA A 407 -7.10 34.32 11.36
N ALA A 408 -7.62 35.42 11.92
CA ALA A 408 -8.64 35.38 12.96
C ALA A 408 -9.99 34.89 12.41
N ASP A 409 -10.42 35.40 11.26
CA ASP A 409 -11.68 35.02 10.62
C ASP A 409 -11.65 33.55 10.17
N GLY A 410 -10.53 33.12 9.56
CA GLY A 410 -10.35 31.75 9.10
C GLY A 410 -10.25 30.71 10.23
N THR A 411 -9.87 31.12 11.44
CA THR A 411 -9.83 30.23 12.62
C THR A 411 -11.19 30.14 13.34
N SER A 412 -11.94 31.24 13.36
CA SER A 412 -13.22 31.33 14.07
C SER A 412 -14.42 30.88 13.25
N ASN A 413 -14.24 30.58 11.95
CA ASN A 413 -15.31 30.39 10.97
C ASN A 413 -16.36 31.52 11.07
N ALA A 414 -15.87 32.74 11.34
CA ALA A 414 -16.72 33.88 11.64
C ALA A 414 -17.57 34.28 10.43
N CYS A 415 -18.78 34.72 10.73
CA CYS A 415 -19.65 35.38 9.76
C CYS A 415 -19.20 36.82 9.60
N THR A 416 -18.54 37.13 8.48
CA THR A 416 -18.08 38.49 8.16
C THR A 416 -18.76 38.94 6.87
N SER A 417 -19.57 40.01 6.95
CA SER A 417 -20.31 40.58 5.82
C SER A 417 -21.05 39.52 5.00
N ASP A 418 -21.91 38.73 5.67
CA ASP A 418 -22.73 37.67 5.08
C ASP A 418 -21.94 36.51 4.44
N THR A 419 -20.66 36.36 4.80
CA THR A 419 -19.81 35.27 4.31
C THR A 419 -19.10 34.54 5.44
N LYS A 420 -18.92 33.22 5.28
CA LYS A 420 -17.97 32.43 6.08
C LYS A 420 -16.93 31.85 5.15
N VAL A 421 -15.66 31.93 5.54
CA VAL A 421 -14.56 31.37 4.76
C VAL A 421 -13.67 30.52 5.65
N TYR A 422 -13.47 29.28 5.23
CA TYR A 422 -12.68 28.29 5.97
C TYR A 422 -12.08 27.29 4.97
N GLY A 423 -11.35 26.28 5.45
CA GLY A 423 -10.72 25.29 4.57
C GLY A 423 -9.65 24.49 5.29
N ALA A 424 -8.89 23.70 4.55
CA ALA A 424 -7.82 22.87 5.10
C ALA A 424 -6.54 22.94 4.26
N SER A 425 -5.45 22.45 4.86
CA SER A 425 -4.11 22.39 4.28
C SER A 425 -3.53 23.76 3.90
N THR A 426 -2.28 23.77 3.43
CA THR A 426 -1.52 24.99 3.16
C THR A 426 -1.06 25.01 1.71
N THR A 427 -1.12 26.18 1.07
CA THR A 427 -0.60 26.38 -0.28
C THR A 427 0.89 26.03 -0.29
N PRO A 428 1.34 25.12 -1.18
CA PRO A 428 2.74 24.77 -1.28
C PRO A 428 3.57 25.93 -1.83
N LEU A 429 4.88 25.91 -1.54
CA LEU A 429 5.81 26.74 -2.30
C LEU A 429 6.10 26.09 -3.65
N TYR A 430 6.23 26.93 -4.66
CA TYR A 430 6.55 26.50 -6.01
C TYR A 430 8.04 26.57 -6.28
N LEU A 431 8.50 25.55 -6.97
CA LEU A 431 9.90 25.25 -7.12
C LEU A 431 10.25 25.23 -8.60
N THR A 432 11.20 26.08 -8.99
CA THR A 432 11.78 26.08 -10.34
C THR A 432 13.17 25.46 -10.26
N SER A 433 13.34 24.33 -10.93
CA SER A 433 14.56 23.54 -10.90
C SER A 433 15.33 23.69 -12.22
N THR A 434 16.61 24.03 -12.14
CA THR A 434 17.58 23.86 -13.22
C THR A 434 18.19 22.48 -13.09
N VAL A 435 17.94 21.61 -14.06
CA VAL A 435 18.42 20.23 -14.14
C VAL A 435 19.62 20.20 -15.08
N SER A 436 20.77 19.79 -14.58
CA SER A 436 22.03 19.70 -15.30
C SER A 436 22.36 18.25 -15.65
N TYR A 437 22.86 18.05 -16.86
CA TYR A 437 23.25 16.77 -17.42
C TYR A 437 24.71 16.81 -17.86
N ASP A 438 25.58 16.12 -17.13
CA ASP A 438 26.99 15.96 -17.48
C ASP A 438 27.19 14.81 -18.47
N THR A 439 26.64 14.98 -19.68
CA THR A 439 26.76 13.99 -20.76
C THR A 439 27.13 14.67 -22.07
N ASN A 440 27.70 13.90 -23.00
CA ASN A 440 28.03 14.40 -24.34
C ASN A 440 26.81 14.49 -25.27
N ALA A 441 25.63 14.03 -24.83
CA ALA A 441 24.40 14.04 -25.61
C ALA A 441 23.44 15.14 -25.13
N ASN A 442 22.87 15.90 -26.07
CA ASN A 442 21.86 16.91 -25.80
C ASN A 442 20.46 16.26 -25.64
N SER A 443 20.24 15.52 -24.54
CA SER A 443 18.97 14.83 -24.29
C SER A 443 18.37 15.18 -22.92
N CYS A 444 17.55 16.22 -22.88
CA CYS A 444 16.71 16.52 -21.71
C CYS A 444 15.60 15.46 -21.56
N LYS A 445 15.17 15.19 -20.32
CA LYS A 445 14.17 14.18 -19.90
C LYS A 445 14.54 12.69 -19.99
N SER A 446 15.43 12.24 -20.87
CA SER A 446 15.80 10.82 -20.98
C SER A 446 17.13 10.46 -20.31
N GLY A 447 18.00 11.44 -20.06
CA GLY A 447 19.27 11.25 -19.37
C GLY A 447 19.13 11.23 -17.85
N LEU A 448 20.04 10.54 -17.17
CA LEU A 448 20.22 10.65 -15.71
C LEU A 448 20.77 12.05 -15.39
N PRO A 449 20.10 12.88 -14.57
CA PRO A 449 20.65 14.15 -14.14
C PRO A 449 21.94 13.95 -13.32
N SER A 450 22.91 14.83 -13.51
CA SER A 450 24.06 14.90 -12.60
C SER A 450 23.75 15.83 -11.43
N TYR A 451 23.18 17.01 -11.68
CA TYR A 451 23.03 18.05 -10.67
C TYR A 451 21.71 18.79 -10.85
N VAL A 452 21.01 19.12 -9.75
CA VAL A 452 19.76 19.89 -9.80
C VAL A 452 19.84 21.03 -8.81
N THR A 453 19.57 22.25 -9.27
CA THR A 453 19.41 23.43 -8.39
C THR A 453 18.00 23.94 -8.49
N THR A 454 17.38 24.17 -7.34
CA THR A 454 15.98 24.53 -7.25
C THR A 454 15.86 25.78 -6.40
N THR A 455 15.11 26.75 -6.92
CA THR A 455 14.81 28.00 -6.24
C THR A 455 13.32 28.07 -5.93
N VAL A 456 12.97 28.74 -4.83
CA VAL A 456 11.58 29.09 -4.55
C VAL A 456 11.20 30.27 -5.43
N GLY A 457 10.16 30.10 -6.25
CA GLY A 457 9.67 31.12 -7.16
C GLY A 457 8.15 31.12 -7.25
N ALA A 458 7.58 32.09 -7.97
CA ALA A 458 6.15 32.09 -8.27
C ALA A 458 5.86 31.15 -9.46
N PHE A 459 4.92 30.20 -9.31
CA PHE A 459 4.63 29.18 -10.35
C PHE A 459 4.27 29.76 -11.72
N ALA A 460 3.67 30.96 -11.75
CA ALA A 460 3.26 31.63 -12.99
C ALA A 460 4.42 31.88 -13.97
N VAL A 461 5.67 31.66 -13.57
CA VAL A 461 6.88 31.90 -14.36
C VAL A 461 7.60 30.60 -14.78
N CYS A 462 7.20 29.42 -14.27
CA CYS A 462 7.93 28.18 -14.55
C CYS A 462 7.39 27.46 -15.80
N VAL A 463 8.20 27.40 -16.86
CA VAL A 463 7.92 26.63 -18.08
C VAL A 463 8.97 25.52 -18.20
N PRO A 464 8.57 24.23 -18.12
CA PRO A 464 9.51 23.12 -18.28
C PRO A 464 10.14 23.13 -19.67
N SER A 465 11.46 22.96 -19.75
CA SER A 465 12.14 22.90 -21.04
C SER A 465 11.86 21.57 -21.75
N SER A 466 11.52 21.62 -23.04
CA SER A 466 11.41 20.43 -23.90
C SER A 466 12.75 20.01 -24.49
N ILE A 467 13.74 20.91 -24.53
CA ILE A 467 15.08 20.71 -25.10
C ILE A 467 16.10 21.32 -24.13
N CYS A 468 17.29 20.73 -23.98
CA CYS A 468 18.32 21.35 -23.16
C CYS A 468 18.96 22.54 -23.88
N THR A 469 19.42 23.49 -23.08
CA THR A 469 20.29 24.58 -23.51
C THR A 469 21.75 24.26 -23.20
N GLY A 470 22.66 24.79 -24.01
CA GLY A 470 24.11 24.59 -23.87
C GLY A 470 24.75 24.11 -25.18
N GLN A 471 26.01 24.48 -25.38
CA GLN A 471 26.83 24.03 -26.53
C GLN A 471 27.72 22.83 -26.16
N SER A 472 27.91 22.55 -24.87
CA SER A 472 28.73 21.47 -24.33
C SER A 472 28.30 21.13 -22.91
N SER A 473 28.70 19.95 -22.40
CA SER A 473 28.43 19.55 -21.02
C SER A 473 28.94 20.58 -19.98
N PRO A 474 28.11 20.96 -18.97
CA PRO A 474 26.79 20.39 -18.68
C PRO A 474 25.66 21.05 -19.51
N TYR A 475 24.79 20.23 -20.10
CA TYR A 475 23.53 20.71 -20.68
C TYR A 475 22.51 20.98 -19.58
N THR A 476 21.72 22.04 -19.71
CA THR A 476 20.74 22.45 -18.68
C THR A 476 19.31 22.47 -19.23
N GLY A 477 18.35 22.10 -18.38
CA GLY A 477 16.93 22.23 -18.65
C GLY A 477 16.17 22.72 -17.43
N THR A 478 14.93 23.17 -17.62
CA THR A 478 14.05 23.62 -16.53
C THR A 478 13.01 22.56 -16.21
N SER A 479 12.80 22.28 -14.92
CA SER A 479 11.72 21.46 -14.39
C SER A 479 10.93 22.25 -13.34
N CYS A 480 9.62 21.99 -13.25
CA CYS A 480 8.70 22.72 -12.38
C CYS A 480 8.08 21.75 -11.39
N SER A 481 8.19 22.04 -10.10
CA SER A 481 7.67 21.22 -9.01
C SER A 481 7.11 22.10 -7.90
N SER A 482 6.71 21.47 -6.78
CA SER A 482 6.30 22.18 -5.56
C SER A 482 6.89 21.49 -4.34
N THR A 483 6.80 22.12 -3.17
CA THR A 483 7.20 21.49 -1.90
C THR A 483 6.40 20.22 -1.56
N LEU A 484 5.28 19.95 -2.26
CA LEU A 484 4.52 18.71 -2.15
C LEU A 484 5.06 17.59 -3.05
N SER A 485 5.56 17.90 -4.25
CA SER A 485 5.89 16.89 -5.28
C SER A 485 7.38 16.66 -5.51
N TYR A 486 8.25 17.63 -5.20
CA TYR A 486 9.62 17.61 -5.71
C TYR A 486 10.45 16.39 -5.26
N LYS A 487 10.14 15.79 -4.10
CA LYS A 487 10.83 14.58 -3.64
C LYS A 487 10.55 13.40 -4.55
N ASP A 488 9.30 13.24 -4.98
CA ASP A 488 8.88 12.20 -5.91
C ASP A 488 9.44 12.50 -7.29
N ASP A 489 9.43 13.77 -7.71
CA ASP A 489 10.05 14.22 -8.96
C ASP A 489 11.54 13.88 -9.00
N MET A 490 12.28 14.07 -7.89
CA MET A 490 13.69 13.68 -7.79
C MET A 490 13.86 12.16 -7.77
N ALA A 491 13.04 11.42 -7.02
CA ALA A 491 13.10 9.95 -7.02
C ALA A 491 12.87 9.37 -8.42
N ALA A 492 11.93 9.92 -9.19
CA ALA A 492 11.69 9.54 -10.56
C ALA A 492 12.85 9.92 -11.49
N ALA A 493 13.42 11.13 -11.34
CA ALA A 493 14.50 11.62 -12.19
C ALA A 493 15.81 10.84 -12.00
N PHE A 494 16.15 10.45 -10.78
CA PHE A 494 17.37 9.68 -10.48
C PHE A 494 17.15 8.16 -10.55
N GLY A 495 15.90 7.69 -10.42
CA GLY A 495 15.55 6.27 -10.47
C GLY A 495 16.31 5.45 -9.43
N PRO A 496 16.97 4.34 -9.80
CA PRO A 496 17.73 3.50 -8.85
C PRO A 496 19.09 4.12 -8.46
N ASN A 497 19.50 5.23 -9.06
CA ASN A 497 20.82 5.82 -8.83
C ASN A 497 20.87 6.57 -7.49
N PRO A 498 22.03 6.53 -6.79
CA PRO A 498 22.18 7.20 -5.51
C PRO A 498 22.18 8.73 -5.67
N TYR A 499 21.42 9.45 -4.85
CA TYR A 499 21.41 10.91 -4.84
C TYR A 499 21.28 11.49 -3.43
N VAL A 500 21.69 12.74 -3.27
CA VAL A 500 21.59 13.49 -2.00
C VAL A 500 20.93 14.84 -2.27
N ILE A 501 19.84 15.13 -1.56
CA ILE A 501 19.11 16.39 -1.55
C ILE A 501 19.54 17.20 -0.33
N VAL A 502 19.94 18.44 -0.58
CA VAL A 502 20.27 19.45 0.42
C VAL A 502 19.25 20.58 0.31
N GLN A 503 18.41 20.75 1.31
CA GLN A 503 17.52 21.90 1.44
C GLN A 503 18.18 22.94 2.33
N LYS A 504 18.22 24.19 1.87
CA LYS A 504 18.61 25.34 2.68
C LYS A 504 17.40 26.20 3.00
N TYR A 505 17.38 26.72 4.22
CA TYR A 505 16.38 27.62 4.73
C TYR A 505 17.01 29.00 4.98
N ASN A 506 16.19 30.03 5.19
CA ASN A 506 16.68 31.36 5.55
C ASN A 506 17.49 31.30 6.85
N SER A 507 18.63 32.00 6.90
CA SER A 507 19.56 31.91 8.02
C SER A 507 18.90 32.30 9.34
N GLY A 508 19.14 31.50 10.39
CA GLY A 508 18.58 31.74 11.73
C GLY A 508 17.11 31.36 11.91
N GLN A 509 16.44 30.85 10.86
CA GLN A 509 15.05 30.43 10.93
C GLN A 509 14.90 28.93 11.14
N SER A 510 13.78 28.53 11.74
CA SER A 510 13.40 27.11 11.80
C SER A 510 13.18 26.56 10.38
N CYS A 511 13.46 25.27 10.13
CA CYS A 511 13.21 24.63 8.82
C CYS A 511 11.71 24.42 8.51
N ALA A 512 10.89 25.44 8.75
CA ALA A 512 9.51 25.54 8.33
C ALA A 512 9.44 25.71 6.81
N ALA A 513 8.39 25.18 6.19
CA ALA A 513 8.26 25.19 4.72
C ALA A 513 8.35 26.61 4.14
N ALA A 514 7.78 27.61 4.82
CA ALA A 514 7.79 29.01 4.40
C ALA A 514 9.20 29.63 4.31
N GLU A 515 10.17 29.08 5.02
CA GLU A 515 11.54 29.60 5.10
C GLU A 515 12.50 28.90 4.12
N LEU A 516 11.98 27.97 3.30
CA LEU A 516 12.80 27.27 2.31
C LEU A 516 13.34 28.29 1.31
N SER A 517 14.67 28.36 1.16
CA SER A 517 15.34 29.31 0.28
C SER A 517 15.82 28.65 -1.02
N SER A 518 16.38 27.45 -0.92
CA SER A 518 16.86 26.68 -2.07
C SER A 518 16.90 25.18 -1.80
N VAL A 519 16.86 24.39 -2.85
CA VAL A 519 17.10 22.95 -2.80
C VAL A 519 18.18 22.60 -3.83
N THR A 520 19.14 21.78 -3.46
CA THR A 520 20.17 21.28 -4.36
C THR A 520 20.21 19.76 -4.29
N THR A 521 20.16 19.09 -5.43
CA THR A 521 20.26 17.63 -5.51
C THR A 521 21.54 17.25 -6.25
N TYR A 522 22.32 16.36 -5.66
CA TYR A 522 23.58 15.85 -6.19
C TYR A 522 23.44 14.38 -6.54
N LEU A 523 23.83 13.97 -7.75
CA LEU A 523 24.09 12.56 -8.06
C LEU A 523 25.25 12.09 -7.17
N ALA A 524 25.00 11.11 -6.33
CA ALA A 524 25.92 10.61 -5.32
C ALA A 524 26.58 9.30 -5.75
N ASP A 525 27.03 9.24 -7.00
CA ASP A 525 27.70 8.08 -7.55
C ASP A 525 29.22 8.10 -7.26
N GLY A 526 29.79 9.15 -6.68
CA GLY A 526 31.22 9.27 -6.38
C GLY A 526 32.10 9.67 -7.58
N LYS A 527 31.51 9.82 -8.78
CA LYS A 527 32.22 10.38 -9.94
C LYS A 527 32.33 11.90 -9.81
N CYS A 528 33.22 12.47 -10.62
CA CYS A 528 33.29 13.91 -10.78
C CYS A 528 32.19 14.34 -11.74
N HIS A 529 31.40 15.32 -11.33
CA HIS A 529 30.34 15.91 -12.15
C HIS A 529 30.49 17.41 -12.17
N LYS A 530 30.30 18.02 -13.33
CA LYS A 530 30.28 19.47 -13.48
C LYS A 530 29.00 20.05 -12.88
N THR A 531 29.14 21.09 -12.05
CA THR A 531 28.00 21.94 -11.67
C THR A 531 27.77 23.02 -12.72
N ASP A 532 28.85 23.49 -13.34
CA ASP A 532 28.89 24.45 -14.44
C ASP A 532 30.17 24.24 -15.27
N THR A 533 30.51 25.14 -16.19
CA THR A 533 31.70 25.01 -17.05
C THR A 533 33.04 25.16 -16.33
N ALA A 534 33.04 25.72 -15.11
CA ALA A 534 34.23 26.04 -14.32
C ALA A 534 34.30 25.29 -12.98
N LYS A 535 33.19 24.74 -12.47
CA LYS A 535 33.11 24.08 -11.16
C LYS A 535 32.57 22.66 -11.25
N SER A 536 32.94 21.85 -10.28
CA SER A 536 32.56 20.45 -10.22
C SER A 536 32.33 19.98 -8.78
N TYR A 537 31.80 18.78 -8.64
CA TYR A 537 31.58 18.15 -7.36
C TYR A 537 31.75 16.62 -7.44
N ARG A 538 31.96 16.00 -6.28
CA ARG A 538 31.85 14.55 -6.04
C ARG A 538 30.94 14.34 -4.85
N ALA A 539 29.91 13.52 -4.99
CA ALA A 539 29.07 13.14 -3.84
C ALA A 539 29.07 11.62 -3.67
N THR A 540 29.12 11.15 -2.43
CA THR A 540 28.95 9.72 -2.08
C THR A 540 27.93 9.58 -0.97
N ARG A 541 27.19 8.47 -0.98
CA ARG A 541 26.16 8.11 0.00
C ARG A 541 26.35 6.66 0.42
N LYS A 542 26.51 6.43 1.73
CA LYS A 542 26.73 5.11 2.33
C LYS A 542 25.41 4.43 2.70
N ALA A 543 25.50 3.14 3.03
CA ALA A 543 24.34 2.32 3.41
C ALA A 543 23.69 2.75 4.74
N ASP A 544 24.44 3.41 5.61
CA ASP A 544 23.94 4.00 6.86
C ASP A 544 23.27 5.38 6.65
N ASN A 545 23.01 5.75 5.40
CA ASN A 545 22.48 7.06 4.96
C ASN A 545 23.40 8.26 5.21
N SER A 546 24.63 8.07 5.71
CA SER A 546 25.63 9.14 5.73
C SER A 546 26.07 9.48 4.31
N ALA A 547 26.47 10.72 4.09
CA ALA A 547 26.92 11.17 2.78
C ALA A 547 28.11 12.14 2.91
N THR A 548 28.82 12.32 1.80
CA THR A 548 29.88 13.32 1.69
C THR A 548 29.72 14.02 0.36
N ILE A 549 29.58 15.34 0.39
CA ILE A 549 29.53 16.18 -0.81
C ILE A 549 30.82 17.01 -0.83
N LYS A 550 31.62 16.84 -1.86
CA LYS A 550 32.86 17.58 -2.10
C LYS A 550 32.63 18.48 -3.30
N THR A 551 32.81 19.78 -3.14
CA THR A 551 32.72 20.76 -4.24
C THR A 551 34.11 21.30 -4.55
N TYR A 552 34.36 21.63 -5.80
CA TYR A 552 35.66 22.06 -6.32
C TYR A 552 35.51 23.34 -7.13
N THR A 553 36.57 24.13 -7.16
CA THR A 553 36.62 25.40 -7.92
C THR A 553 37.03 25.22 -9.37
N ASP A 554 37.34 23.99 -9.80
CA ASP A 554 37.58 23.60 -11.18
C ASP A 554 36.54 22.60 -11.70
N ALA A 555 36.53 22.33 -13.00
CA ALA A 555 35.58 21.43 -13.66
C ALA A 555 36.00 19.93 -13.67
N VAL A 556 37.12 19.57 -13.03
CA VAL A 556 37.73 18.23 -13.11
C VAL A 556 37.94 17.58 -11.73
N CYS A 557 37.43 18.22 -10.67
CA CYS A 557 37.56 17.82 -9.29
C CYS A 557 39.02 17.71 -8.81
N GLY A 558 39.86 18.69 -9.17
CA GLY A 558 41.31 18.69 -8.87
C GLY A 558 41.74 19.65 -7.75
N THR A 559 41.09 20.80 -7.62
CA THR A 559 41.56 21.95 -6.82
C THR A 559 40.43 22.65 -6.05
N GLY A 560 40.77 23.29 -4.93
CA GLY A 560 39.83 24.10 -4.14
C GLY A 560 38.72 23.30 -3.46
N GLU A 561 39.04 22.10 -2.95
CA GLU A 561 38.07 21.19 -2.33
C GLU A 561 37.40 21.80 -1.09
N THR A 562 36.07 21.80 -1.07
CA THR A 562 35.25 22.06 0.12
C THR A 562 34.39 20.84 0.43
N VAL A 563 34.49 20.32 1.65
CA VAL A 563 33.78 19.10 2.07
C VAL A 563 32.58 19.45 2.96
N THR A 564 31.41 18.97 2.55
CA THR A 564 30.18 18.98 3.36
C THR A 564 29.87 17.55 3.80
N PRO A 565 30.19 17.18 5.05
CA PRO A 565 29.83 15.88 5.61
C PRO A 565 28.35 15.85 6.00
N VAL A 566 27.72 14.70 5.85
CA VAL A 566 26.35 14.42 6.29
C VAL A 566 26.40 13.19 7.18
N SER A 567 26.05 13.33 8.45
CA SER A 567 26.02 12.19 9.37
C SER A 567 24.88 11.23 9.03
N ALA A 568 24.99 9.97 9.47
CA ALA A 568 23.92 8.98 9.34
C ALA A 568 22.61 9.45 9.99
N SER A 569 22.71 10.16 11.12
CA SER A 569 21.54 10.75 11.80
C SER A 569 20.87 11.83 10.97
N GLN A 570 21.64 12.71 10.33
CA GLN A 570 21.12 13.75 9.44
C GLN A 570 20.40 13.12 8.23
N GLY A 571 21.06 12.18 7.55
CA GLY A 571 20.51 11.52 6.36
C GLY A 571 19.28 10.64 6.61
N THR A 572 19.05 10.22 7.86
CA THR A 572 17.91 9.37 8.25
C THR A 572 16.73 10.17 8.80
N SER A 573 17.00 11.19 9.63
CA SER A 573 15.95 11.85 10.41
C SER A 573 15.13 12.89 9.62
N ASN A 574 15.56 13.26 8.40
CA ASN A 574 15.03 14.43 7.68
C ASN A 574 14.96 15.69 8.58
N ALA A 575 15.77 15.74 9.63
CA ALA A 575 15.67 16.74 10.69
C ALA A 575 16.42 18.01 10.31
N CYS A 576 15.88 19.13 10.77
CA CYS A 576 16.52 20.43 10.64
C CYS A 576 17.79 20.46 11.48
N THR A 577 18.95 20.65 10.86
CA THR A 577 20.18 20.99 11.58
C THR A 577 20.55 22.42 11.24
N SER A 578 20.37 23.33 12.21
CA SER A 578 20.45 24.78 11.99
C SER A 578 19.46 25.25 10.91
N ASP A 579 19.92 25.57 9.71
CA ASP A 579 19.13 26.05 8.57
C ASP A 579 19.12 25.05 7.40
N THR A 580 19.56 23.81 7.62
CA THR A 580 19.77 22.83 6.54
C THR A 580 19.08 21.49 6.85
N LYS A 581 18.44 20.90 5.85
CA LYS A 581 17.99 19.49 5.85
C LYS A 581 18.69 18.73 4.75
N VAL A 582 19.18 17.53 5.06
CA VAL A 582 19.82 16.66 4.08
C VAL A 582 19.22 15.27 4.13
N TYR A 583 18.90 14.71 2.97
CA TYR A 583 18.40 13.35 2.83
C TYR A 583 18.62 12.87 1.39
N GLY A 584 18.22 11.65 1.06
CA GLY A 584 18.44 11.10 -0.29
C GLY A 584 18.10 9.62 -0.33
N ALA A 585 18.30 8.99 -1.48
CA ALA A 585 18.07 7.58 -1.67
C ALA A 585 19.24 6.92 -2.41
N GLY A 586 19.25 5.59 -2.38
CA GLY A 586 20.28 4.76 -3.00
C GLY A 586 21.61 4.75 -2.25
N THR A 587 22.48 3.83 -2.67
CA THR A 587 23.81 3.62 -2.12
C THR A 587 24.84 3.76 -3.22
N THR A 588 25.93 4.49 -2.98
CA THR A 588 27.02 4.59 -3.96
C THR A 588 27.57 3.19 -4.26
N PRO A 589 27.55 2.73 -5.53
CA PRO A 589 28.10 1.44 -5.87
C PRO A 589 29.63 1.46 -5.76
N LEU A 590 30.23 0.28 -5.59
CA LEU A 590 31.68 0.15 -5.77
C LEU A 590 32.00 0.08 -7.26
N TYR A 591 33.11 0.68 -7.63
CA TYR A 591 33.57 0.68 -9.01
C TYR A 591 34.61 -0.39 -9.25
N LEU A 592 34.49 -1.04 -10.40
CA LEU A 592 35.25 -2.20 -10.75
C LEU A 592 36.09 -1.89 -12.00
N THR A 593 37.40 -2.06 -11.86
CA THR A 593 38.32 -2.08 -13.00
C THR A 593 38.57 -3.54 -13.34
N SER A 594 38.15 -3.96 -14.53
CA SER A 594 38.23 -5.35 -14.95
C SER A 594 39.30 -5.55 -16.01
N THR A 595 40.12 -6.58 -15.84
CA THR A 595 41.00 -7.14 -16.87
C THR A 595 40.25 -8.26 -17.57
N VAL A 596 39.95 -8.08 -18.85
CA VAL A 596 39.24 -9.03 -19.70
C VAL A 596 40.25 -9.76 -20.57
N SER A 597 40.27 -11.08 -20.51
CA SER A 597 41.21 -11.95 -21.22
C SER A 597 40.49 -12.71 -22.33
N TYR A 598 41.15 -12.84 -23.47
CA TYR A 598 40.64 -13.50 -24.66
C TYR A 598 41.61 -14.59 -25.12
N ASP A 599 41.17 -15.85 -25.05
CA ASP A 599 41.92 -17.01 -25.55
C ASP A 599 41.64 -17.25 -27.04
N ALA A 600 41.81 -16.19 -27.84
CA ALA A 600 41.59 -16.21 -29.28
C ALA A 600 42.92 -16.04 -30.03
N ASN A 601 42.97 -16.52 -31.28
CA ASN A 601 44.15 -16.41 -32.16
C ASN A 601 44.28 -15.04 -32.83
N THR A 602 43.41 -14.08 -32.51
CA THR A 602 43.34 -12.74 -33.12
C THR A 602 43.19 -11.65 -32.05
N ASN A 603 43.90 -10.54 -32.19
CA ASN A 603 43.85 -9.39 -31.27
C ASN A 603 42.59 -8.51 -31.50
N LEU A 604 41.40 -9.00 -31.10
CA LEU A 604 40.12 -8.31 -31.29
C LEU A 604 39.28 -8.32 -30.00
N CYS A 605 39.57 -7.41 -29.06
CA CYS A 605 38.96 -7.40 -27.72
C CYS A 605 37.45 -7.09 -27.72
N LYS A 606 36.97 -6.20 -28.59
CA LYS A 606 35.58 -5.76 -28.54
C LYS A 606 34.60 -6.73 -29.21
N SER A 607 35.08 -7.68 -30.02
CA SER A 607 34.24 -8.62 -30.77
C SER A 607 34.48 -10.08 -30.42
N GLY A 608 35.54 -10.40 -29.67
CA GLY A 608 35.81 -11.76 -29.21
C GLY A 608 34.97 -12.13 -27.98
N LEU A 609 34.61 -13.40 -27.85
CA LEU A 609 34.06 -13.96 -26.61
C LEU A 609 35.15 -13.94 -25.53
N PRO A 610 34.93 -13.30 -24.37
CA PRO A 610 35.89 -13.37 -23.27
C PRO A 610 36.07 -14.80 -22.77
N SER A 611 37.30 -15.18 -22.47
CA SER A 611 37.59 -16.44 -21.78
C SER A 611 37.66 -16.24 -20.27
N TYR A 612 38.24 -15.14 -19.78
CA TYR A 612 38.47 -14.95 -18.34
C TYR A 612 38.44 -13.47 -17.95
N VAL A 613 37.74 -13.12 -16.87
CA VAL A 613 37.66 -11.72 -16.40
C VAL A 613 38.03 -11.65 -14.92
N THR A 614 38.93 -10.75 -14.56
CA THR A 614 39.22 -10.40 -13.16
C THR A 614 38.90 -8.94 -12.93
N ALA A 615 38.18 -8.63 -11.85
CA ALA A 615 37.85 -7.26 -11.49
C ALA A 615 38.29 -6.96 -10.06
N ALA A 616 38.92 -5.80 -9.90
CA ALA A 616 39.31 -5.26 -8.61
C ALA A 616 38.47 -4.01 -8.30
N VAL A 617 38.22 -3.79 -7.00
CA VAL A 617 37.60 -2.54 -6.54
C VAL A 617 38.61 -1.41 -6.67
N GLY A 618 38.25 -0.35 -7.38
CA GLY A 618 39.12 0.80 -7.63
C GLY A 618 38.32 2.09 -7.83
N ALA A 619 39.02 3.22 -7.99
CA ALA A 619 38.37 4.50 -8.28
C ALA A 619 37.96 4.56 -9.77
N PHE A 620 36.66 4.68 -10.07
CA PHE A 620 36.16 4.72 -11.47
C PHE A 620 36.81 5.78 -12.34
N ALA A 621 37.11 6.95 -11.77
CA ALA A 621 37.71 8.08 -12.50
C ALA A 621 39.12 7.77 -13.02
N VAL A 622 39.73 6.67 -12.60
CA VAL A 622 41.04 6.18 -13.06
C VAL A 622 40.90 5.07 -14.10
N CYS A 623 39.70 4.51 -14.26
CA CYS A 623 39.47 3.41 -15.19
C CYS A 623 39.24 3.94 -16.61
N VAL A 624 40.14 3.61 -17.53
CA VAL A 624 40.03 3.91 -18.96
C VAL A 624 39.84 2.60 -19.72
N PRO A 625 38.67 2.37 -20.36
CA PRO A 625 38.48 1.17 -21.16
C PRO A 625 39.45 1.13 -22.34
N SER A 626 40.06 -0.01 -22.60
CA SER A 626 41.00 -0.16 -23.72
C SER A 626 40.26 -0.13 -25.07
N SER A 627 40.85 0.53 -26.07
CA SER A 627 40.40 0.41 -27.46
C SER A 627 40.86 -0.92 -28.09
N ASP A 628 42.08 -1.36 -27.73
CA ASP A 628 42.79 -2.51 -28.29
C ASP A 628 43.40 -3.37 -27.16
N CYS A 629 43.76 -4.63 -27.44
CA CYS A 629 44.29 -5.52 -26.39
C CYS A 629 45.80 -5.43 -26.39
N THR A 630 46.34 -5.58 -25.19
CA THR A 630 47.76 -5.76 -24.95
C THR A 630 48.14 -7.24 -25.03
N GLY A 631 49.35 -7.52 -25.49
CA GLY A 631 49.92 -8.87 -25.60
C GLY A 631 50.36 -9.25 -27.01
N LEU A 632 51.42 -10.08 -27.12
CA LEU A 632 51.93 -10.61 -28.38
C LEU A 632 51.37 -12.01 -28.72
N SER A 633 50.72 -12.68 -27.76
CA SER A 633 50.15 -14.02 -27.88
C SER A 633 49.02 -14.25 -26.88
N SER A 634 48.12 -15.20 -27.16
CA SER A 634 47.02 -15.58 -26.25
C SER A 634 47.52 -15.97 -24.83
N PRO A 635 46.88 -15.46 -23.75
CA PRO A 635 45.66 -14.64 -23.79
C PRO A 635 45.93 -13.15 -24.04
N TYR A 636 45.17 -12.53 -24.95
CA TYR A 636 45.16 -11.08 -25.13
C TYR A 636 44.35 -10.43 -24.01
N THR A 637 44.79 -9.29 -23.47
CA THR A 637 44.12 -8.62 -22.34
C THR A 637 43.66 -7.21 -22.69
N GLY A 638 42.46 -6.85 -22.22
CA GLY A 638 41.93 -5.49 -22.28
C GLY A 638 41.37 -5.05 -20.93
N THR A 639 41.07 -3.77 -20.79
CA THR A 639 40.47 -3.16 -19.60
C THR A 639 39.03 -2.78 -19.87
N SER A 640 38.12 -3.14 -18.96
CA SER A 640 36.72 -2.68 -18.96
C SER A 640 36.34 -2.08 -17.61
N CYS A 641 35.50 -1.05 -17.64
CA CYS A 641 35.09 -0.31 -16.46
C CYS A 641 33.62 -0.57 -16.17
N SER A 642 33.31 -0.97 -14.94
CA SER A 642 31.95 -1.30 -14.51
C SER A 642 31.76 -0.92 -13.04
N SER A 643 30.62 -1.29 -12.47
CA SER A 643 30.34 -1.11 -11.05
C SER A 643 29.64 -2.34 -10.50
N THR A 644 29.57 -2.48 -9.18
CA THR A 644 28.79 -3.55 -8.55
C THR A 644 27.30 -3.51 -8.89
N LEU A 645 26.80 -2.39 -9.44
CA LEU A 645 25.43 -2.25 -9.93
C LEU A 645 25.26 -2.79 -11.35
N SER A 646 26.25 -2.60 -12.23
CA SER A 646 26.17 -2.98 -13.67
C SER A 646 26.88 -4.29 -14.01
N TYR A 647 27.81 -4.77 -13.18
CA TYR A 647 28.75 -5.85 -13.51
C TYR A 647 28.06 -7.13 -14.03
N LYS A 648 26.94 -7.51 -13.43
CA LYS A 648 26.19 -8.70 -13.84
C LYS A 648 25.68 -8.58 -15.28
N ASP A 649 25.12 -7.43 -15.62
CA ASP A 649 24.54 -7.16 -16.95
C ASP A 649 25.66 -6.96 -17.98
N ASP A 650 26.76 -6.31 -17.57
CA ASP A 650 27.97 -6.16 -18.39
C ASP A 650 28.54 -7.54 -18.77
N MET A 651 28.60 -8.50 -17.83
CA MET A 651 29.03 -9.87 -18.11
C MET A 651 28.00 -10.64 -18.96
N ALA A 652 26.70 -10.47 -18.70
CA ALA A 652 25.66 -11.10 -19.54
C ALA A 652 25.77 -10.65 -21.00
N ALA A 653 26.03 -9.36 -21.24
CA ALA A 653 26.27 -8.82 -22.58
C ALA A 653 27.58 -9.34 -23.19
N ALA A 654 28.66 -9.39 -22.41
CA ALA A 654 29.98 -9.80 -22.89
C ALA A 654 30.04 -11.30 -23.27
N PHE A 655 29.40 -12.18 -22.49
CA PHE A 655 29.38 -13.62 -22.74
C PHE A 655 28.21 -14.06 -23.64
N GLY A 656 27.16 -13.25 -23.76
CA GLY A 656 25.98 -13.53 -24.58
C GLY A 656 25.31 -14.86 -24.18
N PRO A 657 25.02 -15.77 -25.13
CA PRO A 657 24.38 -17.05 -24.82
C PRO A 657 25.34 -18.09 -24.20
N ASN A 658 26.64 -17.79 -24.11
CA ASN A 658 27.64 -18.75 -23.64
C ASN A 658 27.57 -18.92 -22.12
N PRO A 659 27.79 -20.14 -21.60
CA PRO A 659 27.77 -20.38 -20.17
C PRO A 659 28.94 -19.70 -19.46
N TYR A 660 28.68 -19.04 -18.33
CA TYR A 660 29.73 -18.42 -17.52
C TYR A 660 29.41 -18.50 -16.02
N VAL A 661 30.44 -18.38 -15.19
CA VAL A 661 30.35 -18.38 -13.72
C VAL A 661 31.12 -17.19 -13.15
N ILE A 662 30.43 -16.33 -12.42
CA ILE A 662 30.96 -15.20 -11.64
C ILE A 662 31.19 -15.66 -10.20
N VAL A 663 32.37 -15.39 -9.69
CA VAL A 663 32.80 -15.63 -8.31
C VAL A 663 33.22 -14.29 -7.70
N GLN A 664 32.49 -13.85 -6.68
CA GLN A 664 32.85 -12.68 -5.88
C GLN A 664 33.48 -13.15 -4.57
N LYS A 665 34.67 -12.65 -4.26
CA LYS A 665 35.36 -12.91 -2.99
C LYS A 665 35.30 -11.66 -2.11
N TYR A 666 35.11 -11.91 -0.82
CA TYR A 666 35.05 -10.91 0.23
C TYR A 666 36.20 -11.11 1.21
N ASN A 667 36.53 -10.10 2.02
CA ASN A 667 37.55 -10.24 3.06
C ASN A 667 37.11 -11.29 4.12
N SER A 668 38.04 -12.16 4.51
CA SER A 668 37.76 -13.31 5.39
C SER A 668 37.20 -12.88 6.76
N GLY A 669 36.18 -13.60 7.25
CA GLY A 669 35.56 -13.38 8.56
C GLY A 669 34.49 -12.29 8.61
N GLN A 670 34.17 -11.65 7.48
CA GLN A 670 33.12 -10.62 7.40
C GLN A 670 31.95 -11.06 6.51
N SER A 671 30.74 -10.62 6.83
CA SER A 671 29.56 -10.81 5.97
C SER A 671 29.84 -10.31 4.54
N CYS A 672 29.27 -10.93 3.49
CA CYS A 672 29.38 -10.47 2.09
C CYS A 672 28.67 -9.12 1.80
N ALA A 673 28.95 -8.12 2.63
CA ALA A 673 28.59 -6.73 2.48
C ALA A 673 29.39 -6.11 1.34
N ALA A 674 28.81 -5.15 0.63
CA ALA A 674 29.44 -4.54 -0.53
C ALA A 674 30.83 -3.97 -0.20
N ALA A 675 30.99 -3.32 0.96
CA ALA A 675 32.25 -2.70 1.39
C ALA A 675 33.43 -3.69 1.52
N GLU A 676 33.15 -4.99 1.71
CA GLU A 676 34.17 -6.02 1.91
C GLU A 676 34.53 -6.78 0.62
N LEU A 677 33.98 -6.37 -0.52
CA LEU A 677 34.26 -7.01 -1.80
C LEU A 677 35.74 -6.79 -2.16
N SER A 678 36.51 -7.88 -2.20
CA SER A 678 37.96 -7.83 -2.46
C SER A 678 38.29 -8.06 -3.92
N SER A 679 37.59 -8.98 -4.58
CA SER A 679 37.78 -9.27 -6.00
C SER A 679 36.56 -9.95 -6.62
N VAL A 680 36.42 -9.80 -7.93
CA VAL A 680 35.45 -10.54 -8.74
C VAL A 680 36.20 -11.28 -9.83
N THR A 681 35.80 -12.51 -10.11
CA THR A 681 36.36 -13.31 -11.20
C THR A 681 35.23 -13.95 -12.00
N THR A 682 35.31 -13.92 -13.33
CA THR A 682 34.32 -14.55 -14.22
C THR A 682 35.02 -15.55 -15.15
N TYR A 683 34.49 -16.76 -15.18
CA TYR A 683 35.01 -17.89 -15.95
C TYR A 683 34.03 -18.25 -17.06
N LEU A 684 34.52 -18.43 -18.29
CA LEU A 684 33.78 -19.11 -19.36
C LEU A 684 33.61 -20.58 -18.96
N ALA A 685 32.36 -21.03 -18.86
CA ALA A 685 31.99 -22.34 -18.34
C ALA A 685 31.57 -23.30 -19.45
N ASP A 686 32.34 -23.34 -20.54
CA ASP A 686 32.09 -24.20 -21.71
C ASP A 686 32.71 -25.59 -21.60
N GLY A 687 33.41 -25.92 -20.51
CA GLY A 687 34.08 -27.21 -20.28
C GLY A 687 35.42 -27.40 -21.02
N LYS A 688 35.86 -26.41 -21.81
CA LYS A 688 37.16 -26.41 -22.48
C LYS A 688 38.26 -25.89 -21.56
N CYS A 689 39.51 -26.13 -21.96
CA CYS A 689 40.67 -25.55 -21.29
C CYS A 689 40.87 -24.12 -21.79
N HIS A 690 40.95 -23.17 -20.85
CA HIS A 690 41.20 -21.76 -21.14
C HIS A 690 42.38 -21.28 -20.31
N LYS A 691 43.23 -20.44 -20.88
CA LYS A 691 44.33 -19.80 -20.16
C LYS A 691 43.82 -18.69 -19.24
N THR A 692 44.31 -18.65 -18.00
CA THR A 692 44.17 -17.46 -17.13
C THR A 692 45.32 -16.48 -17.35
N ASP A 693 46.50 -17.00 -17.71
CA ASP A 693 47.71 -16.27 -18.08
C ASP A 693 48.61 -17.17 -18.95
N THR A 694 49.87 -16.80 -19.19
CA THR A 694 50.81 -17.59 -20.02
C THR A 694 51.26 -18.90 -19.39
N ALA A 695 51.08 -19.09 -18.08
CA ALA A 695 51.55 -20.23 -17.31
C ALA A 695 50.43 -21.07 -16.68
N LYS A 696 49.23 -20.51 -16.50
CA LYS A 696 48.10 -21.16 -15.80
C LYS A 696 46.86 -21.25 -16.67
N SER A 697 46.03 -22.24 -16.37
CA SER A 697 44.79 -22.51 -17.09
C SER A 697 43.68 -22.97 -16.17
N TYR A 698 42.48 -23.05 -16.71
CA TYR A 698 41.31 -23.49 -15.98
C TYR A 698 40.32 -24.22 -16.91
N ARG A 699 39.43 -25.02 -16.30
CA ARG A 699 38.22 -25.58 -16.92
C ARG A 699 37.04 -25.27 -16.01
N ALA A 700 35.99 -24.68 -16.55
CA ALA A 700 34.75 -24.47 -15.81
C ALA A 700 33.56 -25.15 -16.52
N THR A 701 32.68 -25.75 -15.73
CA THR A 701 31.40 -26.33 -16.21
C THR A 701 30.26 -25.85 -15.33
N ARG A 702 29.10 -25.57 -15.91
CA ARG A 702 27.86 -25.15 -15.25
C ARG A 702 26.70 -26.04 -15.72
N LYS A 703 26.04 -26.70 -14.79
CA LYS A 703 24.91 -27.62 -15.04
C LYS A 703 23.58 -26.89 -15.06
N ALA A 704 22.53 -27.59 -15.52
CA ALA A 704 21.17 -27.05 -15.61
C ALA A 704 20.53 -26.73 -14.25
N ASP A 705 20.98 -27.38 -13.18
CA ASP A 705 20.58 -27.11 -11.79
C ASP A 705 21.34 -25.91 -11.17
N ASN A 706 22.07 -25.13 -11.99
CA ASN A 706 22.94 -24.03 -11.60
C ASN A 706 24.16 -24.43 -10.77
N SER A 707 24.40 -25.72 -10.49
CA SER A 707 25.67 -26.17 -9.91
C SER A 707 26.80 -25.96 -10.92
N ALA A 708 28.01 -25.73 -10.43
CA ALA A 708 29.17 -25.52 -11.26
C ALA A 708 30.42 -26.20 -10.68
N THR A 709 31.43 -26.36 -11.52
CA THR A 709 32.75 -26.85 -11.10
C THR A 709 33.77 -26.00 -11.81
N ILE A 710 34.66 -25.37 -11.05
CA ILE A 710 35.78 -24.58 -11.56
C ILE A 710 37.05 -25.34 -11.17
N LYS A 711 37.81 -25.80 -12.16
CA LYS A 711 39.10 -26.46 -12.00
C LYS A 711 40.19 -25.52 -12.46
N THR A 712 41.16 -25.25 -11.62
CA THR A 712 42.34 -24.42 -11.97
C THR A 712 43.58 -25.30 -11.98
N TYR A 713 44.53 -24.97 -12.85
CA TYR A 713 45.74 -25.75 -13.11
C TYR A 713 46.96 -24.83 -13.05
N THR A 714 48.10 -25.40 -12.66
CA THR A 714 49.36 -24.67 -12.55
C THR A 714 50.14 -24.60 -13.87
N ASP A 715 49.65 -25.26 -14.92
CA ASP A 715 50.14 -25.16 -16.30
C ASP A 715 49.10 -24.53 -17.23
N ALA A 716 49.49 -24.20 -18.47
CA ALA A 716 48.65 -23.54 -19.47
C ALA A 716 47.80 -24.49 -20.35
N VAL A 717 47.83 -25.81 -20.09
CA VAL A 717 47.20 -26.85 -20.94
C VAL A 717 46.23 -27.75 -20.18
N CYS A 718 45.92 -27.40 -18.94
CA CYS A 718 45.05 -28.14 -18.03
C CYS A 718 45.53 -29.58 -17.73
N GLY A 719 46.84 -29.77 -17.51
CA GLY A 719 47.44 -31.10 -17.31
C GLY A 719 47.84 -31.47 -15.88
N THR A 720 48.27 -30.50 -15.07
CA THR A 720 48.97 -30.68 -13.79
C THR A 720 48.54 -29.66 -12.73
N GLY A 721 48.67 -30.03 -11.46
CA GLY A 721 48.37 -29.14 -10.33
C GLY A 721 46.89 -28.76 -10.17
N GLU A 722 45.98 -29.69 -10.49
CA GLU A 722 44.52 -29.46 -10.45
C GLU A 722 44.03 -29.07 -9.04
N THR A 723 43.34 -27.93 -8.96
CA THR A 723 42.56 -27.53 -7.79
C THR A 723 41.09 -27.37 -8.17
N VAL A 724 40.20 -28.09 -7.48
CA VAL A 724 38.77 -28.12 -7.77
C VAL A 724 37.99 -27.25 -6.80
N THR A 725 37.24 -26.29 -7.33
CA THR A 725 36.25 -25.48 -6.59
C THR A 725 34.84 -25.92 -7.00
N PRO A 726 34.16 -26.74 -6.18
CA PRO A 726 32.77 -27.11 -6.43
C PRO A 726 31.82 -25.98 -6.05
N VAL A 727 30.75 -25.82 -6.81
CA VAL A 727 29.65 -24.89 -6.55
C VAL A 727 28.37 -25.71 -6.51
N SER A 728 27.71 -25.76 -5.35
CA SER A 728 26.45 -26.48 -5.21
C SER A 728 25.31 -25.78 -5.97
N ALA A 729 24.23 -26.50 -6.26
CA ALA A 729 23.03 -25.93 -6.87
C ALA A 729 22.43 -24.78 -6.02
N SER A 730 22.50 -24.91 -4.68
CA SER A 730 22.03 -23.85 -3.77
C SER A 730 22.90 -22.59 -3.83
N GLN A 731 24.22 -22.75 -3.92
CA GLN A 731 25.15 -21.63 -4.07
C GLN A 731 24.92 -20.90 -5.41
N GLY A 732 24.83 -21.64 -6.52
CA GLY A 732 24.65 -21.06 -7.85
C GLY A 732 23.27 -20.45 -8.14
N THR A 733 22.26 -20.76 -7.31
CA THR A 733 20.89 -20.23 -7.46
C THR A 733 20.60 -19.04 -6.56
N SER A 734 21.10 -19.05 -5.33
CA SER A 734 20.67 -18.11 -4.29
C SER A 734 21.27 -16.71 -4.40
N ASN A 735 22.32 -16.53 -5.22
CA ASN A 735 23.20 -15.35 -5.20
C ASN A 735 23.62 -14.97 -3.74
N ALA A 736 23.58 -15.94 -2.82
CA ALA A 736 23.74 -15.71 -1.40
C ALA A 736 25.18 -15.92 -0.98
N CYS A 737 25.54 -15.22 0.09
CA CYS A 737 26.85 -15.35 0.70
C CYS A 737 27.03 -16.74 1.29
N THR A 738 28.05 -17.48 0.88
CA THR A 738 28.49 -18.69 1.58
C THR A 738 29.90 -18.45 2.09
N SER A 739 30.05 -18.36 3.41
CA SER A 739 31.28 -17.88 4.06
C SER A 739 31.65 -16.47 3.60
N ASP A 740 32.64 -16.35 2.72
CA ASP A 740 33.23 -15.12 2.17
C ASP A 740 33.12 -15.07 0.64
N THR A 741 32.26 -15.91 0.05
CA THR A 741 32.15 -16.06 -1.41
C THR A 741 30.68 -16.02 -1.86
N LYS A 742 30.42 -15.31 -2.96
CA LYS A 742 29.16 -15.40 -3.73
C LYS A 742 29.46 -15.94 -5.13
N VAL A 743 28.65 -16.89 -5.58
CA VAL A 743 28.79 -17.48 -6.91
C VAL A 743 27.46 -17.43 -7.64
N TYR A 744 27.49 -16.98 -8.89
CA TYR A 744 26.32 -16.93 -9.77
C TYR A 744 26.75 -16.93 -11.23
N GLY A 745 25.82 -17.01 -12.18
CA GLY A 745 26.17 -17.05 -13.60
C GLY A 745 24.96 -17.39 -14.47
N ALA A 746 25.19 -17.57 -15.76
CA ALA A 746 24.15 -17.92 -16.71
C ALA A 746 24.62 -19.00 -17.69
N GLY A 747 23.67 -19.56 -18.44
CA GLY A 747 23.91 -20.60 -19.44
C GLY A 747 24.18 -22.00 -18.86
N THR A 748 24.24 -22.97 -19.75
CA THR A 748 24.51 -24.38 -19.43
C THR A 748 25.65 -24.88 -20.30
N THR A 749 26.60 -25.60 -19.72
CA THR A 749 27.70 -26.20 -20.49
C THR A 749 27.14 -27.18 -21.52
N PRO A 750 27.50 -27.05 -22.81
CA PRO A 750 27.16 -28.05 -23.81
C PRO A 750 27.69 -29.42 -23.43
N LEU A 751 26.91 -30.47 -23.75
CA LEU A 751 27.38 -31.84 -23.64
C LEU A 751 28.26 -32.17 -24.85
N TYR A 752 29.47 -32.62 -24.57
CA TYR A 752 30.44 -33.10 -25.55
C TYR A 752 30.22 -34.58 -25.82
N LEU A 753 30.43 -34.96 -27.08
CA LEU A 753 30.19 -36.30 -27.59
C LEU A 753 31.48 -36.86 -28.17
N THR A 754 31.90 -38.01 -27.63
CA THR A 754 32.99 -38.82 -28.18
C THR A 754 32.36 -40.00 -28.91
N SER A 755 32.42 -39.98 -30.23
CA SER A 755 31.83 -41.00 -31.10
C SER A 755 32.90 -41.96 -31.61
N THR A 756 32.76 -43.24 -31.29
CA THR A 756 33.46 -44.32 -31.98
C THR A 756 32.68 -44.65 -33.25
N VAL A 757 33.28 -44.36 -34.39
CA VAL A 757 32.73 -44.59 -35.73
C VAL A 757 33.35 -45.87 -36.29
N SER A 758 32.50 -46.84 -36.61
CA SER A 758 32.84 -48.14 -37.16
C SER A 758 32.52 -48.21 -38.65
N TYR A 759 33.41 -48.86 -39.40
CA TYR A 759 33.30 -49.04 -40.85
C TYR A 759 33.40 -50.53 -41.19
N ASP A 760 32.34 -51.08 -41.79
CA ASP A 760 32.27 -52.48 -42.26
C ASP A 760 32.76 -52.58 -43.71
N ALA A 761 34.02 -52.19 -43.93
CA ALA A 761 34.68 -52.22 -45.23
C ALA A 761 36.01 -52.97 -45.15
N ASN A 762 36.43 -53.59 -46.26
CA ASN A 762 37.68 -54.38 -46.34
C ASN A 762 38.95 -53.51 -46.50
N THR A 763 38.85 -52.18 -46.36
CA THR A 763 39.95 -51.23 -46.56
C THR A 763 40.01 -50.22 -45.41
N ASN A 764 41.21 -49.94 -44.89
CA ASN A 764 41.45 -49.04 -43.75
C ASN A 764 41.42 -47.54 -44.14
N LEU A 765 40.28 -47.04 -44.68
CA LEU A 765 40.11 -45.66 -45.15
C LEU A 765 38.97 -44.95 -44.42
N CYS A 766 39.23 -44.52 -43.17
CA CYS A 766 38.20 -44.00 -42.27
C CYS A 766 37.84 -42.52 -42.38
N LYS A 767 38.41 -41.80 -43.36
CA LYS A 767 38.00 -40.41 -43.65
C LYS A 767 37.06 -40.29 -44.86
N SER A 768 36.77 -41.39 -45.55
CA SER A 768 35.98 -41.38 -46.79
C SER A 768 35.03 -42.58 -46.98
N GLY A 769 35.04 -43.57 -46.07
CA GLY A 769 34.09 -44.69 -46.10
C GLY A 769 32.72 -44.30 -45.52
N LEU A 770 31.65 -44.95 -45.99
CA LEU A 770 30.32 -44.84 -45.37
C LEU A 770 30.36 -45.52 -43.98
N PRO A 771 30.03 -44.82 -42.88
CA PRO A 771 29.96 -45.45 -41.57
C PRO A 771 28.90 -46.55 -41.54
N SER A 772 29.23 -47.69 -40.93
CA SER A 772 28.24 -48.75 -40.67
C SER A 772 27.64 -48.61 -39.28
N TYR A 773 28.37 -48.15 -38.27
CA TYR A 773 27.87 -48.10 -36.89
C TYR A 773 28.58 -47.02 -36.08
N VAL A 774 27.86 -46.25 -35.25
CA VAL A 774 28.47 -45.21 -34.41
C VAL A 774 27.98 -45.35 -32.98
N THR A 775 28.89 -45.53 -32.02
CA THR A 775 28.58 -45.46 -30.58
C THR A 775 29.15 -44.19 -30.00
N THR A 776 28.35 -43.49 -29.21
CA THR A 776 28.72 -42.17 -28.69
C THR A 776 28.57 -42.12 -27.18
N ALA A 777 29.67 -41.80 -26.51
CA ALA A 777 29.70 -41.46 -25.10
C ALA A 777 29.42 -39.96 -24.90
N VAL A 778 28.66 -39.62 -23.87
CA VAL A 778 28.28 -38.25 -23.51
C VAL A 778 29.10 -37.79 -22.31
N GLY A 779 29.70 -36.59 -22.38
CA GLY A 779 30.47 -36.00 -21.30
C GLY A 779 30.30 -34.48 -21.20
N ASN A 780 30.76 -33.90 -20.09
CA ASN A 780 30.67 -32.45 -19.82
C ASN A 780 31.97 -31.69 -20.12
N THR A 781 32.97 -32.38 -20.68
CA THR A 781 34.31 -31.85 -20.92
C THR A 781 34.80 -32.24 -22.30
N ASP A 782 35.47 -31.32 -22.97
CA ASP A 782 36.13 -31.57 -24.24
C ASP A 782 37.44 -32.34 -24.01
N ALA A 783 37.31 -33.65 -23.89
CA ALA A 783 38.42 -34.61 -23.79
C ALA A 783 38.58 -35.43 -25.08
N CYS A 784 37.83 -35.09 -26.14
CA CYS A 784 37.78 -35.88 -27.34
C CYS A 784 38.93 -35.52 -28.28
N THR A 785 39.73 -36.51 -28.68
CA THR A 785 40.77 -36.37 -29.69
C THR A 785 40.36 -37.15 -30.93
N PRO A 786 40.08 -36.48 -32.08
CA PRO A 786 39.68 -37.17 -33.29
C PRO A 786 40.82 -38.09 -33.77
N SER A 787 40.50 -39.30 -34.18
CA SER A 787 41.51 -40.21 -34.73
C SER A 787 41.97 -39.72 -36.10
N ILE A 788 43.28 -39.63 -36.30
CA ILE A 788 43.88 -39.29 -37.60
C ILE A 788 43.78 -40.48 -38.56
N ALA A 789 43.84 -41.71 -38.04
CA ALA A 789 43.69 -42.97 -38.76
C ALA A 789 42.86 -43.99 -37.93
N CYS A 790 42.26 -44.97 -38.60
CA CYS A 790 41.51 -46.02 -37.94
C CYS A 790 42.38 -47.09 -37.30
N THR A 791 41.82 -47.73 -36.28
CA THR A 791 42.41 -48.87 -35.58
C THR A 791 41.63 -50.15 -35.90
N GLY A 792 42.33 -51.29 -35.97
CA GLY A 792 41.77 -52.61 -36.32
C GLY A 792 42.63 -53.34 -37.35
N GLN A 793 42.68 -54.67 -37.27
CA GLN A 793 43.39 -55.52 -38.26
C GLN A 793 42.43 -56.13 -39.30
N ILE A 794 41.16 -56.34 -38.94
CA ILE A 794 40.06 -56.79 -39.81
C ILE A 794 38.79 -55.98 -39.50
N ALA A 795 37.86 -55.91 -40.44
CA ALA A 795 36.59 -55.18 -40.26
C ALA A 795 35.79 -55.70 -39.04
N PRO A 796 35.15 -54.82 -38.25
CA PRO A 796 35.03 -53.37 -38.49
C PRO A 796 36.26 -52.56 -38.05
N TYR A 797 36.71 -51.62 -38.90
CA TYR A 797 37.72 -50.61 -38.53
C TYR A 797 37.06 -49.49 -37.72
N THR A 798 37.74 -48.98 -36.68
CA THR A 798 37.16 -47.96 -35.77
C THR A 798 38.01 -46.70 -35.68
N GLY A 799 37.34 -45.54 -35.68
CA GLY A 799 37.95 -44.23 -35.48
C GLY A 799 37.13 -43.38 -34.50
N ILE A 800 37.74 -42.36 -33.93
CA ILE A 800 37.09 -41.42 -33.00
C ILE A 800 36.72 -40.14 -33.74
N SER A 801 35.47 -39.71 -33.59
CA SER A 801 34.95 -38.41 -34.02
C SER A 801 34.42 -37.63 -32.81
N CYS A 802 34.60 -36.31 -32.84
CA CYS A 802 34.27 -35.41 -31.74
C CYS A 802 33.16 -34.45 -32.17
N SER A 803 32.13 -34.34 -31.37
CA SER A 803 30.97 -33.46 -31.65
C SER A 803 30.36 -32.94 -30.35
N THR A 804 29.30 -32.14 -30.47
CA THR A 804 28.46 -31.72 -29.34
C THR A 804 27.04 -32.24 -29.55
N VAL A 805 26.23 -32.30 -28.49
CA VAL A 805 24.82 -32.70 -28.62
C VAL A 805 24.05 -31.83 -29.62
N SER A 806 24.41 -30.55 -29.76
CA SER A 806 23.80 -29.63 -30.73
C SER A 806 24.27 -29.87 -32.17
N SER A 807 25.52 -30.25 -32.40
CA SER A 807 26.07 -30.50 -33.76
C SER A 807 25.83 -31.92 -34.26
N TYR A 808 25.67 -32.91 -33.37
CA TYR A 808 25.66 -34.34 -33.69
C TYR A 808 24.75 -34.74 -34.85
N LYS A 809 23.54 -34.18 -34.90
CA LYS A 809 22.58 -34.53 -35.96
C LYS A 809 23.09 -34.09 -37.34
N ALA A 810 23.68 -32.90 -37.43
CA ALA A 810 24.26 -32.39 -38.66
C ALA A 810 25.53 -33.18 -39.02
N ASP A 811 26.36 -33.50 -38.04
CA ASP A 811 27.58 -34.29 -38.22
C ASP A 811 27.25 -35.69 -38.77
N MET A 812 26.21 -36.36 -38.24
CA MET A 812 25.74 -37.64 -38.76
C MET A 812 25.10 -37.53 -40.15
N ALA A 813 24.33 -36.46 -40.42
CA ALA A 813 23.78 -36.24 -41.75
C ALA A 813 24.88 -36.09 -42.81
N ALA A 814 25.97 -35.39 -42.48
CA ALA A 814 27.14 -35.27 -43.35
C ALA A 814 27.87 -36.61 -43.51
N ALA A 815 28.04 -37.38 -42.44
CA ALA A 815 28.78 -38.64 -42.46
C ALA A 815 28.07 -39.76 -43.24
N PHE A 816 26.73 -39.85 -43.15
CA PHE A 816 25.94 -40.88 -43.85
C PHE A 816 25.46 -40.42 -45.24
N GLY A 817 25.50 -39.12 -45.55
CA GLY A 817 25.09 -38.56 -46.82
C GLY A 817 23.61 -38.86 -47.14
N SER A 818 23.35 -39.37 -48.34
CA SER A 818 21.99 -39.75 -48.79
C SER A 818 21.52 -41.11 -48.30
N ASN A 819 22.34 -41.86 -47.55
CA ASN A 819 21.98 -43.20 -47.09
C ASN A 819 21.02 -43.14 -45.89
N PRO A 820 20.06 -44.07 -45.79
CA PRO A 820 19.18 -44.12 -44.63
C PRO A 820 19.96 -44.51 -43.36
N TYR A 821 19.77 -43.77 -42.28
CA TYR A 821 20.37 -44.05 -40.97
C TYR A 821 19.37 -43.81 -39.83
N LEU A 822 19.64 -44.40 -38.67
CA LEU A 822 18.81 -44.31 -37.47
C LEU A 822 19.65 -43.84 -36.28
N ILE A 823 19.27 -42.72 -35.67
CA ILE A 823 19.86 -42.24 -34.42
C ILE A 823 18.99 -42.71 -33.25
N VAL A 824 19.55 -43.53 -32.38
CA VAL A 824 18.93 -44.01 -31.14
C VAL A 824 19.56 -43.27 -29.97
N LYS A 825 18.75 -42.45 -29.28
CA LYS A 825 19.16 -41.73 -28.07
C LYS A 825 18.77 -42.53 -26.84
N LYS A 826 19.74 -42.86 -25.99
CA LYS A 826 19.51 -43.52 -24.71
C LYS A 826 19.52 -42.47 -23.60
N TYR A 827 18.53 -42.53 -22.73
CA TYR A 827 18.41 -41.64 -21.56
C TYR A 827 18.56 -42.45 -20.28
N ASN A 828 18.92 -41.79 -19.19
CA ASN A 828 18.96 -42.40 -17.86
C ASN A 828 17.58 -42.97 -17.49
N ALA A 829 17.57 -44.19 -16.94
CA ALA A 829 16.33 -44.90 -16.62
C ALA A 829 15.46 -44.08 -15.63
N GLY A 830 14.15 -44.02 -15.89
CA GLY A 830 13.18 -43.30 -15.05
C GLY A 830 13.19 -41.77 -15.18
N LYS A 831 13.95 -41.19 -16.14
CA LYS A 831 14.02 -39.75 -16.38
C LYS A 831 13.31 -39.36 -17.67
N LYS A 832 12.86 -38.09 -17.76
CA LYS A 832 12.28 -37.54 -18.99
C LYS A 832 13.39 -37.42 -20.06
N CYS A 833 13.01 -37.54 -21.33
CA CYS A 833 13.91 -37.44 -22.49
C CYS A 833 14.42 -35.99 -22.73
N ALA A 834 15.16 -35.44 -21.77
CA ALA A 834 15.82 -34.14 -21.85
C ALA A 834 17.30 -34.31 -22.23
N ALA A 835 17.90 -33.31 -22.88
CA ALA A 835 19.30 -33.37 -23.32
C ALA A 835 20.27 -33.66 -22.16
N ALA A 836 20.02 -33.12 -20.96
CA ALA A 836 20.83 -33.34 -19.76
C ALA A 836 20.80 -34.79 -19.23
N GLU A 837 19.82 -35.59 -19.63
CA GLU A 837 19.64 -36.99 -19.19
C GLU A 837 20.12 -37.99 -20.25
N LEU A 838 20.72 -37.52 -21.33
CA LEU A 838 21.26 -38.33 -22.41
C LEU A 838 22.47 -39.13 -21.90
N SER A 839 22.34 -40.45 -21.86
CA SER A 839 23.38 -41.37 -21.37
C SER A 839 24.20 -42.00 -22.49
N GLY A 840 23.71 -41.95 -23.73
CA GLY A 840 24.43 -42.42 -24.90
C GLY A 840 23.67 -42.17 -26.18
N VAL A 841 24.38 -42.18 -27.30
CA VAL A 841 23.76 -42.14 -28.64
C VAL A 841 24.38 -43.23 -29.50
N THR A 842 23.53 -43.99 -30.18
CA THR A 842 23.96 -44.99 -31.15
C THR A 842 23.34 -44.68 -32.51
N THR A 843 24.15 -44.65 -33.56
CA THR A 843 23.68 -44.44 -34.93
C THR A 843 23.94 -45.68 -35.78
N TYR A 844 22.91 -46.17 -36.45
CA TYR A 844 22.94 -47.37 -37.30
C TYR A 844 22.74 -47.00 -38.77
N LEU A 845 23.51 -47.61 -39.67
CA LEU A 845 23.18 -47.63 -41.10
C LEU A 845 21.94 -48.50 -41.31
N ALA A 846 20.91 -47.94 -41.94
CA ALA A 846 19.58 -48.54 -42.01
C ALA A 846 19.20 -48.97 -43.44
N ASP A 847 20.13 -49.63 -44.13
CA ASP A 847 20.01 -50.07 -45.53
C ASP A 847 19.41 -51.48 -45.69
N GLY A 848 18.99 -52.12 -44.60
CA GLY A 848 18.43 -53.47 -44.56
C GLY A 848 19.46 -54.60 -44.66
N LYS A 849 20.76 -54.30 -44.76
CA LYS A 849 21.82 -55.31 -44.79
C LYS A 849 22.35 -55.61 -43.39
N CYS A 850 23.05 -56.74 -43.27
CA CYS A 850 23.72 -57.12 -42.03
C CYS A 850 25.11 -56.46 -41.96
N HIS A 851 25.37 -55.75 -40.86
CA HIS A 851 26.63 -55.04 -40.59
C HIS A 851 27.23 -55.50 -39.25
N LYS A 852 28.55 -55.62 -39.19
CA LYS A 852 29.26 -56.02 -37.96
C LYS A 852 29.38 -54.86 -36.97
N THR A 853 29.07 -55.12 -35.70
CA THR A 853 29.26 -54.19 -34.57
C THR A 853 30.47 -54.56 -33.69
N GLY A 854 31.00 -55.77 -33.86
CA GLY A 854 32.16 -56.30 -33.14
C GLY A 854 32.63 -57.62 -33.78
N SER A 855 33.53 -58.34 -33.10
CA SER A 855 34.09 -59.61 -33.60
C SER A 855 33.08 -60.76 -33.62
N SER A 856 32.03 -60.70 -32.78
CA SER A 856 31.02 -61.75 -32.62
C SER A 856 29.58 -61.23 -32.67
N THR A 857 29.36 -59.96 -32.99
CA THR A 857 28.03 -59.33 -32.98
C THR A 857 27.78 -58.56 -34.27
N SER A 858 26.54 -58.61 -34.72
CA SER A 858 26.09 -57.91 -35.94
C SER A 858 24.68 -57.37 -35.77
N TYR A 859 24.25 -56.53 -36.70
CA TYR A 859 22.89 -56.04 -36.73
C TYR A 859 22.40 -55.87 -38.17
N ALA A 860 21.08 -55.88 -38.35
CA ALA A 860 20.42 -55.36 -39.52
C ALA A 860 19.41 -54.29 -39.09
N ALA A 861 19.44 -53.13 -39.74
CA ALA A 861 18.47 -52.07 -39.49
C ALA A 861 17.80 -51.64 -40.79
N THR A 862 16.50 -51.40 -40.74
CA THR A 862 15.71 -50.89 -41.87
C THR A 862 14.90 -49.68 -41.41
N ARG A 863 14.87 -48.64 -42.24
CA ARG A 863 14.02 -47.45 -42.03
C ARG A 863 13.05 -47.30 -43.21
N SER A 864 11.76 -47.38 -42.91
CA SER A 864 10.67 -47.22 -43.88
C SER A 864 10.42 -45.74 -44.20
N ALA A 865 9.72 -45.48 -45.32
CA ALA A 865 9.40 -44.13 -45.77
C ALA A 865 8.47 -43.36 -44.80
N ASP A 866 7.64 -44.07 -44.04
CA ASP A 866 6.77 -43.52 -42.99
C ASP A 866 7.53 -43.15 -41.69
N GLY A 867 8.84 -43.41 -41.63
CA GLY A 867 9.69 -43.16 -40.48
C GLY A 867 9.70 -44.29 -39.45
N SER A 868 8.94 -45.37 -39.65
CA SER A 868 9.06 -46.58 -38.84
C SER A 868 10.41 -47.26 -39.07
N ALA A 869 10.92 -47.92 -38.04
CA ALA A 869 12.26 -48.48 -38.05
C ALA A 869 12.34 -49.77 -37.24
N VAL A 870 13.10 -50.74 -37.76
CA VAL A 870 13.40 -51.99 -37.06
C VAL A 870 14.90 -52.13 -36.98
N ILE A 871 15.40 -52.46 -35.79
CA ILE A 871 16.79 -52.83 -35.55
C ILE A 871 16.79 -54.22 -34.96
N GLN A 872 17.41 -55.16 -35.65
CA GLN A 872 17.60 -56.53 -35.19
C GLN A 872 19.08 -56.79 -34.96
N THR A 873 19.43 -57.12 -33.71
CA THR A 873 20.80 -57.44 -33.31
C THR A 873 20.98 -58.95 -33.20
N TYR A 874 22.09 -59.47 -33.71
CA TYR A 874 22.43 -60.91 -33.73
C TYR A 874 23.74 -61.19 -32.99
#